data_AF-A0A970S7U5-F1
#
_entry.id   AF-A0A970S7U5-F1
#
_cell.length_a   1.000
_cell.length_b   1.000
_cell.length_c   1.000
_cell.angle_alpha   90.00
_cell.angle_beta   90.00
_cell.angle_gamma   90.00
#
_symmetry.space_group_name_H-M   'P 1'
#
loop_
_entity.id
_entity.type
_entity.pdbx_description
1 polymer ?
#
loop_
_entity_poly.entity_id
_entity_poly.type
_entity_poly.pdbx_seq_one_letter_code
_entity_poly.pdbx_strand_id
1 'polypeptide(L)'
;AEIIDACVTKIRELKIEWLEEYVIVEREYQQELATNPNSSYLYRLTCEKYRLTQAYLLSELAMRNFLPSYGFPTDVITFDNTNKLEKDRWDKLSKSRKTKDLESRLDREDNLSRVKGLPSRNIAIAIREYAPGAEVIVDGRVYTSRGISLAWQNIHNEHDKKPQKFDYAWMCHHCGQTGLTSGVLLNEEQLICTNTKCGEIIKDVKKVLRPNGFSVDYYDKPNNDVTTQKYIPVQKPWVGLSEKAQSWPLPHANLGYFNLDPDGHVFQYSSGLNGTGFAICMQCGRADSMEESYDGEAKFPSTLTPDRPHKALKALKDGDKFKRPDCGGSSVVKANIHLGCQIKTDVLEIVLKHPTRNEYILNNEDGRIIATTLVVALRQAIATKLGIATDELGYAVKVKKIDDQAVLVLQIFDDLSGGAGFSTTAAHYIAEVLRSLVAEKLNCIDDSCDSVCGKCLLDTQTRHDIENLDRTLALAWLGDEFLTYLDSPIANTDFIAGTPFSIIEQYVNHGATQITFNLTGNSEDWDVLCTAIRKKLFKFLNSNIKLVGVVSLDMSLTPQIQQEMLALEKIGISFTVNSNITPEYLYAQIVSQEKVITLYNQSTEVSCFNEFWLEGQSPSYKSITSTELQLQKFSFDFKAIESYENEFQQIKVGKDFDGESVNDFAEKFWAKVLPISKLHDLVNDEVIEIEYSDRYLQSPANIILITSLLKGIKKLLGIRPRLTITTCFRNKQIQDEKLYSDFSKREVFDNFFINYFEDQLSQKLNLQIPDSKIDHARFLLFRLKSGKKIELRLDQGVGFWQIKYIEWPKVKEDRDFPFNGGFQKQLLWVKRQETNLCVRSEENFKTDLYITKS
;
A
#
# COMPACT_ATOMS: atom_id res chain seq x y z
N ALA A 1 -23.87 3.18 24.33
CA ALA A 1 -23.49 4.17 25.37
C ALA A 1 -22.19 4.87 24.96
N GLU A 2 -21.11 4.13 24.75
CA GLU A 2 -19.79 4.67 24.38
C GLU A 2 -19.76 5.54 23.11
N ILE A 3 -20.44 5.13 22.04
CA ILE A 3 -20.60 5.95 20.81
C ILE A 3 -21.33 7.26 21.09
N ILE A 4 -22.38 7.23 21.93
CA ILE A 4 -23.19 8.42 22.24
C ILE A 4 -22.37 9.42 23.06
N ASP A 5 -21.60 8.96 24.05
CA ASP A 5 -20.71 9.82 24.84
C ASP A 5 -19.58 10.40 24.00
N ALA A 6 -19.01 9.62 23.07
CA ALA A 6 -18.02 10.11 22.12
C ALA A 6 -18.61 11.19 21.20
N CYS A 7 -19.83 10.99 20.68
CA CYS A 7 -20.52 11.99 19.87
C CYS A 7 -20.83 13.29 20.65
N VAL A 8 -21.33 13.18 21.89
CA VAL A 8 -21.63 14.35 22.74
C VAL A 8 -20.37 15.14 23.06
N THR A 9 -19.28 14.43 23.37
CA THR A 9 -17.97 15.06 23.61
C THR A 9 -17.52 15.80 22.36
N LYS A 10 -17.60 15.16 21.19
CA LYS A 10 -17.17 15.78 19.93
C LYS A 10 -18.01 17.00 19.56
N ILE A 11 -19.34 16.97 19.72
CA ILE A 11 -20.20 18.14 19.47
C ILE A 11 -19.84 19.31 20.41
N ARG A 12 -19.50 19.04 21.68
CA ARG A 12 -19.11 20.09 22.62
C ARG A 12 -17.80 20.77 22.20
N GLU A 13 -16.82 20.00 21.74
CA GLU A 13 -15.58 20.55 21.18
C GLU A 13 -15.88 21.48 20.00
N LEU A 14 -16.67 21.01 19.03
CA LEU A 14 -17.04 21.79 17.84
C LEU A 14 -17.78 23.10 18.17
N LYS A 15 -18.68 23.05 19.17
CA LYS A 15 -19.38 24.23 19.67
C LYS A 15 -18.40 25.25 20.25
N ILE A 16 -17.43 24.81 21.06
CA ILE A 16 -16.44 25.70 21.68
C ILE A 16 -15.62 26.39 20.61
N GLU A 17 -15.08 25.62 19.65
CA GLU A 17 -14.33 26.15 18.51
C GLU A 17 -15.13 27.22 17.72
N TRP A 18 -16.40 26.94 17.38
CA TRP A 18 -17.24 27.92 16.66
C TRP A 18 -17.51 29.19 17.48
N LEU A 19 -17.73 29.05 18.79
CA LEU A 19 -18.00 30.19 19.67
C LEU A 19 -16.79 31.11 19.81
N GLU A 20 -15.58 30.54 19.91
CA GLU A 20 -14.34 31.31 19.95
C GLU A 20 -14.20 32.19 18.70
N GLU A 21 -14.46 31.61 17.52
CA GLU A 21 -14.49 32.28 16.22
C GLU A 21 -15.49 33.44 16.17
N TYR A 22 -16.74 33.19 16.57
CA TYR A 22 -17.78 34.22 16.57
C TYR A 22 -17.43 35.39 17.52
N VAL A 23 -16.91 35.09 18.71
CA VAL A 23 -16.58 36.11 19.72
C VAL A 23 -15.49 37.06 19.24
N ILE A 24 -14.50 36.56 18.50
CA ILE A 24 -13.41 37.41 17.97
C ILE A 24 -13.94 38.34 16.89
N VAL A 25 -14.66 37.80 15.90
CA VAL A 25 -15.26 38.60 14.82
C VAL A 25 -16.23 39.64 15.39
N GLU A 26 -17.04 39.26 16.37
CA GLU A 26 -17.97 40.18 17.03
C GLU A 26 -17.25 41.30 17.77
N ARG A 27 -16.18 40.98 18.51
CA ARG A 27 -15.39 41.97 19.23
C ARG A 27 -14.77 42.99 18.28
N GLU A 28 -14.13 42.53 17.21
CA GLU A 28 -13.54 43.42 16.21
C GLU A 28 -14.59 44.25 15.49
N TYR A 29 -15.73 43.65 15.15
CA TYR A 29 -16.86 44.32 14.53
C TYR A 29 -17.37 45.47 15.41
N GLN A 30 -17.60 45.22 16.70
CA GLN A 30 -18.09 46.25 17.62
C GLN A 30 -17.07 47.38 17.84
N GLN A 31 -15.78 47.04 17.94
CA GLN A 31 -14.71 48.04 18.08
C GLN A 31 -14.60 48.93 16.84
N GLU A 32 -14.62 48.33 15.66
CA GLU A 32 -14.51 49.08 14.40
C GLU A 32 -15.79 49.89 14.11
N LEU A 33 -16.97 49.34 14.42
CA LEU A 33 -18.24 50.04 14.29
C LEU A 33 -18.26 51.33 15.11
N ALA A 34 -17.72 51.29 16.33
CA ALA A 34 -17.61 52.46 17.20
C ALA A 34 -16.56 53.49 16.71
N THR A 35 -15.48 53.03 16.08
CA THR A 35 -14.32 53.88 15.73
C THR A 35 -14.41 54.45 14.31
N ASN A 36 -14.90 53.67 13.36
CA ASN A 36 -14.94 54.00 11.93
C ASN A 36 -16.12 53.28 11.23
N PRO A 37 -17.37 53.75 11.41
CA PRO A 37 -18.59 53.05 10.99
C PRO A 37 -18.78 52.89 9.47
N ASN A 38 -17.90 53.47 8.66
CA ASN A 38 -17.92 53.36 7.19
C ASN A 38 -16.66 52.70 6.62
N SER A 39 -15.81 52.10 7.45
CA SER A 39 -14.55 51.51 6.99
C SER A 39 -14.76 50.25 6.14
N SER A 40 -13.84 50.00 5.23
CA SER A 40 -13.74 48.82 4.37
C SER A 40 -13.40 47.59 5.19
N TYR A 41 -12.70 47.80 6.31
CA TYR A 41 -12.49 46.78 7.33
C TYR A 41 -13.80 46.35 7.98
N LEU A 42 -14.65 47.31 8.39
CA LEU A 42 -15.97 47.02 8.96
C LEU A 42 -16.89 46.28 7.98
N TYR A 43 -16.87 46.67 6.71
CA TYR A 43 -17.62 45.96 5.66
C TYR A 43 -17.19 44.49 5.54
N ARG A 44 -15.88 44.21 5.52
CA ARG A 44 -15.35 42.84 5.54
C ARG A 44 -15.87 42.07 6.75
N LEU A 45 -15.75 42.65 7.96
CA LEU A 45 -16.24 42.03 9.20
C LEU A 45 -17.77 41.79 9.18
N THR A 46 -18.54 42.69 8.56
CA THR A 46 -20.00 42.54 8.39
C THR A 46 -20.32 41.32 7.54
N CYS A 47 -19.62 41.15 6.42
CA CYS A 47 -19.77 39.97 5.56
C CYS A 47 -19.36 38.68 6.30
N GLU A 48 -18.26 38.71 7.07
CA GLU A 48 -17.78 37.56 7.84
C GLU A 48 -18.77 37.15 8.94
N LYS A 49 -19.24 38.10 9.75
CA LYS A 49 -20.25 37.85 10.80
C LYS A 49 -21.54 37.27 10.21
N TYR A 50 -22.00 37.81 9.08
CA TYR A 50 -23.17 37.28 8.39
C TYR A 50 -22.96 35.83 7.96
N ARG A 51 -21.81 35.49 7.37
CA ARG A 51 -21.47 34.12 6.95
C ARG A 51 -21.46 33.14 8.13
N LEU A 52 -20.88 33.52 9.27
CA LEU A 52 -20.82 32.66 10.46
C LEU A 52 -22.19 32.36 11.05
N THR A 53 -23.05 33.37 11.12
CA THR A 53 -24.36 33.24 11.78
C THR A 53 -25.44 32.61 10.90
N GLN A 54 -25.26 32.60 9.57
CA GLN A 54 -26.22 32.04 8.61
C GLN A 54 -25.72 30.74 7.96
N ALA A 55 -24.66 30.12 8.49
CA ALA A 55 -24.13 28.86 7.98
C ALA A 55 -25.07 27.67 8.26
N TYR A 56 -25.24 26.78 7.29
CA TYR A 56 -26.03 25.56 7.46
C TYR A 56 -25.32 24.57 8.38
N LEU A 57 -25.98 24.15 9.46
CA LEU A 57 -25.38 23.36 10.52
C LEU A 57 -24.79 22.02 10.03
N LEU A 58 -25.50 21.29 9.15
CA LEU A 58 -24.98 20.00 8.67
C LEU A 58 -23.70 20.16 7.84
N SER A 59 -23.57 21.27 7.10
CA SER A 59 -22.35 21.57 6.34
C SER A 59 -21.17 21.85 7.29
N GLU A 60 -21.39 22.58 8.37
CA GLU A 60 -20.34 22.84 9.38
C GLU A 60 -19.93 21.55 10.12
N LEU A 61 -20.90 20.69 10.45
CA LEU A 61 -20.61 19.39 11.07
C LEU A 61 -19.84 18.45 10.12
N ALA A 62 -20.16 18.48 8.82
CA ALA A 62 -19.43 17.69 7.83
C ALA A 62 -18.01 18.24 7.59
N MET A 63 -17.83 19.55 7.38
CA MET A 63 -16.51 20.17 7.18
C MET A 63 -15.56 19.91 8.36
N ARG A 64 -16.11 19.75 9.57
CA ARG A 64 -15.34 19.41 10.77
C ARG A 64 -15.28 17.90 11.07
N ASN A 65 -15.58 17.06 10.06
CA ASN A 65 -15.50 15.60 10.10
C ASN A 65 -16.33 14.94 11.23
N PHE A 66 -17.46 15.55 11.64
CA PHE A 66 -18.40 14.94 12.58
C PHE A 66 -19.40 14.01 11.88
N LEU A 67 -19.85 14.40 10.68
CA LEU A 67 -20.72 13.58 9.84
C LEU A 67 -19.91 12.86 8.76
N PRO A 68 -20.34 11.66 8.31
CA PRO A 68 -19.73 10.98 7.17
C PRO A 68 -19.70 11.89 5.94
N SER A 69 -18.56 11.88 5.24
CA SER A 69 -18.30 12.70 4.05
C SER A 69 -19.14 12.29 2.83
N TYR A 70 -19.71 11.08 2.86
CA TYR A 70 -20.53 10.55 1.77
C TYR A 70 -21.87 11.31 1.72
N GLY A 71 -21.91 12.34 0.88
CA GLY A 71 -23.00 13.31 0.77
C GLY A 71 -22.66 14.75 1.20
N PHE A 72 -21.50 14.98 1.81
CA PHE A 72 -21.05 16.32 2.22
C PHE A 72 -19.55 16.50 1.92
N PRO A 73 -19.17 17.39 0.99
CA PRO A 73 -17.78 17.51 0.57
C PRO A 73 -16.94 18.16 1.68
N THR A 74 -16.08 17.37 2.33
CA THR A 74 -15.20 17.77 3.45
C THR A 74 -13.98 18.56 2.99
N ASP A 75 -13.60 18.39 1.73
CA ASP A 75 -12.45 19.04 1.09
C ASP A 75 -12.84 20.32 0.32
N VAL A 76 -13.88 21.05 0.74
CA VAL A 76 -14.30 22.28 0.04
C VAL A 76 -13.53 23.49 0.52
N ILE A 77 -12.96 24.23 -0.43
CA ILE A 77 -12.35 25.54 -0.18
C ILE A 77 -13.06 26.63 -0.96
N THR A 78 -13.01 27.84 -0.40
CA THR A 78 -13.74 29.01 -0.90
C THR A 78 -12.84 29.95 -1.69
N PHE A 79 -13.46 30.71 -2.58
CA PHE A 79 -12.86 31.84 -3.27
C PHE A 79 -13.50 33.13 -2.76
N ASP A 80 -12.75 33.92 -1.98
CA ASP A 80 -13.21 35.20 -1.47
C ASP A 80 -13.09 36.28 -2.55
N ASN A 81 -14.24 36.63 -3.16
CA ASN A 81 -14.36 37.67 -4.17
C ASN A 81 -14.71 39.06 -3.59
N THR A 82 -14.69 39.21 -2.26
CA THR A 82 -15.01 40.48 -1.58
C THR A 82 -14.06 41.59 -2.02
N ASN A 83 -14.59 42.62 -2.66
CA ASN A 83 -13.80 43.77 -3.12
C ASN A 83 -14.47 45.12 -2.84
N LYS A 84 -13.70 46.19 -3.02
CA LYS A 84 -14.14 47.57 -2.79
C LYS A 84 -15.30 48.00 -3.68
N LEU A 85 -15.35 47.55 -4.94
CA LEU A 85 -16.40 47.94 -5.87
C LEU A 85 -17.77 47.38 -5.48
N GLU A 86 -17.81 46.16 -4.95
CA GLU A 86 -19.02 45.55 -4.41
C GLU A 86 -19.51 46.29 -3.17
N LYS A 87 -18.59 46.66 -2.27
CA LYS A 87 -18.89 47.55 -1.14
C LYS A 87 -19.50 48.87 -1.61
N ASP A 88 -18.84 49.58 -2.53
CA ASP A 88 -19.29 50.87 -3.03
C ASP A 88 -20.69 50.77 -3.69
N ARG A 89 -20.97 49.65 -4.36
CA ARG A 89 -22.30 49.35 -4.93
C ARG A 89 -23.33 49.11 -3.83
N TRP A 90 -22.98 48.35 -2.80
CA TRP A 90 -23.85 48.06 -1.65
C TRP A 90 -24.22 49.34 -0.90
N ASP A 91 -23.24 50.22 -0.65
CA ASP A 91 -23.43 51.51 0.01
C ASP A 91 -24.36 52.44 -0.77
N LYS A 92 -24.31 52.40 -2.11
CA LYS A 92 -25.24 53.16 -2.96
C LYS A 92 -26.66 52.60 -2.91
N LEU A 93 -26.80 51.28 -2.93
CA LEU A 93 -28.09 50.60 -2.87
C LEU A 93 -28.78 50.77 -1.51
N SER A 94 -28.03 50.71 -0.42
CA SER A 94 -28.53 50.88 0.95
C SER A 94 -28.98 52.31 1.22
N LYS A 95 -28.26 53.33 0.70
CA LYS A 95 -28.67 54.74 0.77
C LYS A 95 -29.91 55.06 -0.05
N SER A 96 -30.22 54.26 -1.08
CA SER A 96 -31.35 54.48 -1.99
C SER A 96 -32.68 53.86 -1.51
N ARG A 97 -32.73 53.08 -0.42
CA ARG A 97 -33.96 52.39 0.03
C ARG A 97 -34.19 52.54 1.54
N LYS A 98 -35.37 53.05 1.92
CA LYS A 98 -35.85 53.08 3.31
C LYS A 98 -36.17 51.66 3.80
N THR A 99 -35.24 51.08 4.57
CA THR A 99 -35.43 50.25 5.79
C THR A 99 -36.51 49.17 5.92
N LYS A 100 -37.22 48.71 4.88
CA LYS A 100 -38.17 47.58 5.04
C LYS A 100 -38.02 46.40 4.08
N ASP A 101 -37.01 46.41 3.20
CA ASP A 101 -36.87 45.41 2.13
C ASP A 101 -35.45 44.82 2.05
N LEU A 102 -34.71 44.87 3.17
CA LEU A 102 -33.34 44.34 3.27
C LEU A 102 -33.32 42.86 3.69
N GLU A 103 -34.27 42.43 4.53
CA GLU A 103 -34.45 41.02 4.93
C GLU A 103 -35.09 40.19 3.80
N SER A 104 -36.04 40.76 3.04
CA SER A 104 -36.82 40.06 2.00
C SER A 104 -36.04 39.66 0.73
N ARG A 105 -34.80 40.13 0.54
CA ARG A 105 -33.93 39.73 -0.59
C ARG A 105 -32.81 38.77 -0.22
N LEU A 106 -32.67 38.47 1.07
CA LEU A 106 -31.89 37.32 1.49
C LEU A 106 -32.68 36.02 1.29
N ASP A 107 -34.02 36.10 1.33
CA ASP A 107 -34.98 34.99 1.15
C ASP A 107 -35.66 34.94 -0.24
N ARG A 108 -34.90 34.98 -1.33
CA ARG A 108 -35.40 34.38 -2.59
C ARG A 108 -34.80 33.00 -2.72
N GLU A 109 -35.56 32.01 -2.26
CA GLU A 109 -35.26 30.58 -2.26
C GLU A 109 -34.89 30.01 -3.64
N ASP A 110 -35.18 30.70 -4.74
CA ASP A 110 -34.82 30.29 -6.11
C ASP A 110 -33.33 30.49 -6.48
N ASN A 111 -32.49 31.00 -5.58
CA ASN A 111 -31.03 31.11 -5.77
C ASN A 111 -30.27 30.19 -4.81
N LEU A 112 -30.47 28.88 -4.97
CA LEU A 112 -29.74 27.80 -4.26
C LEU A 112 -28.19 27.85 -4.40
N SER A 113 -27.63 28.79 -5.16
CA SER A 113 -26.18 29.01 -5.33
C SER A 113 -25.50 29.77 -4.17
N ARG A 114 -26.22 30.20 -3.14
CA ARG A 114 -25.67 31.05 -2.04
C ARG A 114 -25.48 30.33 -0.70
N VAL A 115 -25.03 29.08 -0.70
CA VAL A 115 -24.79 28.32 0.55
C VAL A 115 -23.67 28.92 1.44
N LYS A 116 -22.78 29.80 0.93
CA LYS A 116 -21.90 30.69 1.76
C LYS A 116 -21.72 32.13 1.19
N GLY A 117 -22.43 32.47 0.11
CA GLY A 117 -22.23 33.73 -0.62
C GLY A 117 -20.87 33.90 -1.31
N LEU A 118 -19.96 32.92 -1.21
CA LEU A 118 -18.68 32.85 -1.92
C LEU A 118 -18.65 31.59 -2.79
N PRO A 119 -18.08 31.64 -4.01
CA PRO A 119 -17.82 30.45 -4.81
C PRO A 119 -16.98 29.43 -4.04
N SER A 120 -17.29 28.15 -4.22
CA SER A 120 -16.59 27.06 -3.54
C SER A 120 -16.42 25.85 -4.45
N ARG A 121 -15.34 25.10 -4.24
CA ARG A 121 -14.98 23.90 -5.02
C ARG A 121 -14.24 22.91 -4.11
N ASN A 122 -14.25 21.63 -4.47
CA ASN A 122 -13.33 20.66 -3.88
C ASN A 122 -11.88 21.15 -4.10
N ILE A 123 -11.03 21.03 -3.08
CA ILE A 123 -9.63 21.49 -3.08
C ILE A 123 -8.84 20.93 -4.24
N ALA A 124 -9.10 19.68 -4.63
CA ALA A 124 -8.58 19.02 -5.83
C ALA A 124 -8.68 19.88 -7.09
N ILE A 125 -9.84 20.52 -7.26
CA ILE A 125 -10.20 21.35 -8.40
C ILE A 125 -9.78 22.80 -8.15
N ALA A 126 -10.00 23.29 -6.92
CA ALA A 126 -9.78 24.67 -6.56
C ALA A 126 -8.30 25.08 -6.60
N ILE A 127 -7.36 24.19 -6.27
CA ILE A 127 -5.92 24.48 -6.43
C ILE A 127 -5.51 24.73 -7.88
N ARG A 128 -6.33 24.36 -8.85
CA ARG A 128 -6.17 24.70 -10.27
C ARG A 128 -7.00 25.93 -10.64
N GLU A 129 -8.31 25.90 -10.38
CA GLU A 129 -9.26 26.92 -10.85
C GLU A 129 -9.13 28.25 -10.11
N TYR A 130 -8.79 28.21 -8.83
CA TYR A 130 -8.69 29.39 -7.97
C TYR A 130 -7.24 29.76 -7.65
N ALA A 131 -6.25 29.06 -8.23
CA ALA A 131 -4.83 29.35 -8.02
C ALA A 131 -4.48 30.82 -8.33
N PRO A 132 -3.53 31.43 -7.61
CA PRO A 132 -3.10 32.80 -7.86
C PRO A 132 -2.69 33.01 -9.32
N GLY A 133 -3.27 34.04 -9.95
CA GLY A 133 -3.11 34.34 -11.37
C GLY A 133 -4.21 33.76 -12.27
N ALA A 134 -5.06 32.85 -11.79
CA ALA A 134 -6.24 32.36 -12.51
C ALA A 134 -7.38 33.40 -12.49
N GLU A 135 -8.20 33.38 -13.54
CA GLU A 135 -9.42 34.17 -13.65
C GLU A 135 -10.67 33.34 -13.37
N VAL A 136 -11.51 33.81 -12.46
CA VAL A 136 -12.71 33.13 -11.96
C VAL A 136 -13.94 33.95 -12.30
N ILE A 137 -14.93 33.33 -12.95
CA ILE A 137 -16.19 33.97 -13.28
C ILE A 137 -17.18 33.80 -12.14
N VAL A 138 -17.70 34.91 -11.63
CA VAL A 138 -18.75 34.96 -10.61
C VAL A 138 -19.78 35.99 -11.04
N ASP A 139 -21.05 35.58 -11.18
CA ASP A 139 -22.17 36.46 -11.54
C ASP A 139 -21.94 37.33 -12.80
N GLY A 140 -21.32 36.74 -13.84
CA GLY A 140 -21.04 37.43 -15.10
C GLY A 140 -19.87 38.42 -15.05
N ARG A 141 -19.06 38.38 -13.99
CA ARG A 141 -17.84 39.16 -13.82
C ARG A 141 -16.63 38.27 -13.65
N VAL A 142 -15.49 38.73 -14.13
CA VAL A 142 -14.21 38.02 -14.08
C VAL A 142 -13.36 38.62 -12.97
N TYR A 143 -12.95 37.78 -12.03
CA TYR A 143 -12.10 38.12 -10.90
C TYR A 143 -10.76 37.41 -11.04
N THR A 144 -9.65 38.12 -10.84
CA THR A 144 -8.32 37.50 -10.80
C THR A 144 -7.98 37.07 -9.38
N SER A 145 -7.63 35.80 -9.18
CA SER A 145 -7.09 35.31 -7.91
C SER A 145 -5.70 35.92 -7.66
N ARG A 146 -5.48 36.50 -6.47
CA ARG A 146 -4.25 37.24 -6.12
C ARG A 146 -3.56 36.72 -4.87
N GLY A 147 -4.09 35.66 -4.27
CA GLY A 147 -3.55 35.13 -3.04
C GLY A 147 -4.35 33.98 -2.47
N ILE A 148 -3.84 33.49 -1.34
CA ILE A 148 -4.44 32.43 -0.54
C ILE A 148 -4.90 32.99 0.81
N SER A 149 -5.89 32.33 1.40
CA SER A 149 -6.28 32.57 2.78
C SER A 149 -5.30 31.86 3.72
N LEU A 150 -4.57 32.62 4.52
CA LEU A 150 -3.64 32.07 5.52
C LEU A 150 -4.40 31.60 6.77
N ALA A 151 -3.94 30.50 7.37
CA ALA A 151 -4.60 29.86 8.52
C ALA A 151 -4.84 30.80 9.70
N TRP A 152 -3.95 31.77 9.93
CA TRP A 152 -4.05 32.74 11.04
C TRP A 152 -4.84 34.02 10.68
N GLN A 153 -5.08 34.26 9.38
CA GLN A 153 -5.98 35.31 8.90
C GLN A 153 -7.43 34.84 8.83
N ASN A 154 -7.65 33.53 8.88
CA ASN A 154 -8.85 32.96 9.47
C ASN A 154 -8.65 33.09 10.99
N ILE A 155 -9.14 34.17 11.59
CA ILE A 155 -8.97 34.50 13.03
C ILE A 155 -9.90 33.59 13.87
N HIS A 156 -10.01 32.31 13.47
CA HIS A 156 -11.09 31.41 13.85
C HIS A 156 -10.68 30.39 14.91
N ASN A 157 -9.46 30.44 15.45
CA ASN A 157 -9.04 29.68 16.63
C ASN A 157 -7.71 30.26 17.17
N GLU A 158 -7.73 31.03 18.28
CA GLU A 158 -6.49 31.45 18.95
C GLU A 158 -5.78 30.28 19.66
N HIS A 159 -6.53 29.20 19.98
CA HIS A 159 -5.99 27.97 20.57
C HIS A 159 -5.37 27.00 19.55
N ASP A 160 -5.55 27.25 18.25
CA ASP A 160 -5.00 26.42 17.18
C ASP A 160 -4.39 27.31 16.09
N LYS A 161 -3.49 28.24 16.48
CA LYS A 161 -2.48 28.82 15.59
C LYS A 161 -1.56 27.70 15.11
N LYS A 162 -2.08 26.75 14.32
CA LYS A 162 -1.25 25.83 13.56
C LYS A 162 -0.44 26.71 12.63
N PRO A 163 0.90 26.80 12.79
CA PRO A 163 1.71 27.52 11.85
C PRO A 163 1.39 26.97 10.46
N GLN A 164 1.30 27.87 9.47
CA GLN A 164 1.08 27.47 8.10
C GLN A 164 2.16 26.42 7.76
N LYS A 165 1.71 25.17 7.65
CA LYS A 165 2.61 24.02 7.61
C LYS A 165 3.06 23.81 6.17
N PHE A 166 4.36 23.73 6.00
CA PHE A 166 4.94 23.26 4.76
C PHE A 166 5.14 21.75 4.88
N ASP A 167 4.61 21.06 3.89
CA ASP A 167 4.86 19.64 3.69
C ASP A 167 5.75 19.47 2.46
N TYR A 168 6.31 18.29 2.29
CA TYR A 168 7.17 17.96 1.16
C TYR A 168 6.54 16.78 0.43
N ALA A 169 5.95 17.05 -0.73
CA ALA A 169 5.49 16.00 -1.62
C ALA A 169 6.67 15.48 -2.43
N TRP A 170 6.74 14.19 -2.67
CA TRP A 170 7.88 13.59 -3.35
C TRP A 170 7.48 12.41 -4.23
N MET A 171 8.29 12.15 -5.26
CA MET A 171 8.13 11.04 -6.19
C MET A 171 9.46 10.31 -6.42
N CYS A 172 9.43 8.98 -6.30
CA CYS A 172 10.55 8.12 -6.62
C CYS A 172 10.56 7.75 -8.10
N HIS A 173 11.55 8.23 -8.86
CA HIS A 173 11.71 7.85 -10.27
C HIS A 173 12.25 6.43 -10.49
N HIS A 174 12.62 5.72 -9.42
CA HIS A 174 13.01 4.31 -9.51
C HIS A 174 11.79 3.39 -9.42
N CYS A 175 11.09 3.34 -8.27
CA CYS A 175 9.95 2.44 -8.10
C CYS A 175 8.58 3.07 -8.38
N GLY A 176 8.51 4.37 -8.65
CA GLY A 176 7.26 5.12 -8.85
C GLY A 176 6.52 5.48 -7.55
N GLN A 177 7.01 5.09 -6.38
CA GLN A 177 6.36 5.42 -5.10
C GLN A 177 6.30 6.94 -4.90
N THR A 178 5.17 7.42 -4.39
CA THR A 178 4.96 8.83 -4.04
C THR A 178 4.59 8.95 -2.57
N GLY A 179 4.75 10.15 -2.00
CA GLY A 179 4.29 10.41 -0.65
C GLY A 179 4.35 11.88 -0.27
N LEU A 180 3.86 12.17 0.94
CA LEU A 180 3.85 13.49 1.55
C LEU A 180 4.49 13.43 2.93
N THR A 181 5.62 14.08 3.09
CA THR A 181 6.35 14.17 4.36
C THR A 181 5.97 15.45 5.08
N SER A 182 5.57 15.30 6.35
CA SER A 182 5.07 16.39 7.17
C SER A 182 6.18 17.12 7.92
N GLY A 183 6.16 18.45 7.90
CA GLY A 183 7.03 19.28 8.76
C GLY A 183 8.40 19.60 8.13
N VAL A 184 9.38 19.96 8.97
CA VAL A 184 10.69 20.45 8.51
C VAL A 184 11.61 19.28 8.16
N LEU A 185 12.01 19.18 6.89
CA LEU A 185 13.14 18.36 6.49
C LEU A 185 14.43 19.00 7.00
N LEU A 186 15.20 18.27 7.80
CA LEU A 186 16.51 18.73 8.29
C LEU A 186 17.51 18.89 7.14
N ASN A 187 17.39 18.06 6.09
CA ASN A 187 18.09 18.14 4.81
C ASN A 187 17.16 17.65 3.69
N GLU A 188 16.84 18.52 2.71
CA GLU A 188 16.01 18.14 1.54
C GLU A 188 16.70 17.06 0.67
N GLU A 189 18.03 16.96 0.73
CA GLU A 189 18.87 16.03 -0.05
C GLU A 189 18.94 14.58 0.51
N GLN A 190 18.24 14.29 1.61
CA GLN A 190 18.30 12.97 2.28
C GLN A 190 16.96 12.24 2.32
N LEU A 191 15.95 12.69 1.59
CA LEU A 191 14.67 12.00 1.59
C LEU A 191 14.81 10.65 0.88
N ILE A 192 14.54 9.56 1.58
CA ILE A 192 14.64 8.20 1.05
C ILE A 192 13.25 7.68 0.71
N CYS A 193 13.14 6.92 -0.37
CA CYS A 193 11.91 6.25 -0.77
C CYS A 193 11.36 5.39 0.37
N THR A 194 10.09 5.59 0.74
CA THR A 194 9.44 4.79 1.79
C THR A 194 9.18 3.34 1.37
N ASN A 195 9.23 3.04 0.07
CA ASN A 195 9.26 1.66 -0.38
C ASN A 195 10.61 1.04 0.06
N THR A 196 10.55 0.19 1.08
CA THR A 196 11.72 -0.47 1.69
C THR A 196 12.51 -1.31 0.69
N LYS A 197 11.88 -1.83 -0.37
CA LYS A 197 12.56 -2.56 -1.45
C LYS A 197 13.36 -1.64 -2.39
N CYS A 198 13.04 -0.34 -2.41
CA CYS A 198 13.67 0.64 -3.27
C CYS A 198 14.79 1.39 -2.55
N GLY A 199 14.49 2.02 -1.41
CA GLY A 199 15.50 2.73 -0.60
C GLY A 199 16.27 3.85 -1.31
N GLU A 200 15.81 4.30 -2.48
CA GLU A 200 16.50 5.29 -3.30
C GLU A 200 16.37 6.71 -2.75
N ILE A 201 17.38 7.54 -2.98
CA ILE A 201 17.32 8.97 -2.64
C ILE A 201 16.36 9.66 -3.60
N ILE A 202 15.40 10.39 -3.05
CA ILE A 202 14.37 11.10 -3.79
C ILE A 202 14.87 12.47 -4.19
N LYS A 203 14.84 12.73 -5.50
CA LYS A 203 15.28 14.01 -6.09
C LYS A 203 14.11 14.92 -6.48
N ASP A 204 12.97 14.36 -6.88
CA ASP A 204 11.76 15.15 -7.17
C ASP A 204 10.99 15.37 -5.87
N VAL A 205 11.31 16.49 -5.24
CA VAL A 205 10.68 16.96 -4.01
C VAL A 205 10.06 18.34 -4.27
N LYS A 206 8.80 18.49 -3.90
CA LYS A 206 8.08 19.76 -3.99
C LYS A 206 7.74 20.22 -2.59
N LYS A 207 8.13 21.45 -2.27
CA LYS A 207 7.69 22.12 -1.06
C LYS A 207 6.26 22.60 -1.25
N VAL A 208 5.34 22.06 -0.46
CA VAL A 208 3.90 22.17 -0.67
C VAL A 208 3.23 22.89 0.49
N LEU A 209 2.24 23.68 0.12
CA LEU A 209 1.33 24.35 1.02
C LEU A 209 -0.11 23.93 0.70
N ARG A 210 -0.84 23.43 1.69
CA ARG A 210 -2.29 23.25 1.55
C ARG A 210 -2.99 24.60 1.75
N PRO A 211 -3.69 25.15 0.73
CA PRO A 211 -4.42 26.40 0.90
C PRO A 211 -5.69 26.19 1.72
N ASN A 212 -6.06 27.19 2.54
CA ASN A 212 -7.34 27.20 3.26
C ASN A 212 -8.47 27.91 2.49
N GLY A 213 -8.14 28.44 1.32
CA GLY A 213 -9.01 29.26 0.48
C GLY A 213 -8.18 30.17 -0.41
N PHE A 214 -8.85 30.81 -1.34
CA PHE A 214 -8.25 31.75 -2.29
C PHE A 214 -8.95 33.10 -2.19
N SER A 215 -8.28 34.17 -2.62
CA SER A 215 -8.85 35.51 -2.50
C SER A 215 -8.39 36.42 -3.61
N VAL A 216 -9.28 37.33 -3.99
CA VAL A 216 -8.96 38.48 -4.83
C VAL A 216 -8.20 39.52 -4.02
N ASP A 217 -7.58 40.45 -4.74
CA ASP A 217 -7.17 41.70 -4.10
C ASP A 217 -8.41 42.57 -3.84
N TYR A 218 -8.58 43.03 -2.61
CA TYR A 218 -9.72 43.85 -2.23
C TYR A 218 -9.87 45.11 -3.11
N TYR A 219 -8.78 45.64 -3.65
CA TYR A 219 -8.78 46.86 -4.46
C TYR A 219 -8.73 46.61 -5.97
N ASP A 220 -8.60 45.35 -6.40
CA ASP A 220 -8.66 45.01 -7.83
C ASP A 220 -10.09 45.20 -8.37
N LYS A 221 -10.17 45.61 -9.64
CA LYS A 221 -11.45 45.78 -10.32
C LYS A 221 -11.75 44.52 -11.15
N PRO A 222 -12.89 43.85 -10.94
CA PRO A 222 -13.29 42.78 -11.84
C PRO A 222 -13.61 43.35 -13.22
N ASN A 223 -13.37 42.56 -14.26
CA ASN A 223 -13.74 42.90 -15.64
C ASN A 223 -15.00 42.11 -16.05
N ASN A 224 -15.55 42.38 -17.23
CA ASN A 224 -16.72 41.66 -17.77
C ASN A 224 -16.38 40.87 -19.04
N ASP A 225 -15.10 40.73 -19.36
CA ASP A 225 -14.66 40.07 -20.58
C ASP A 225 -14.53 38.57 -20.34
N VAL A 226 -15.58 37.84 -20.70
CA VAL A 226 -15.61 36.37 -20.59
C VAL A 226 -14.94 35.67 -21.79
N THR A 227 -14.49 36.42 -22.80
CA THR A 227 -13.99 35.86 -24.07
C THR A 227 -12.56 35.34 -23.97
N THR A 228 -11.75 35.96 -23.10
CA THR A 228 -10.40 35.49 -22.79
C THR A 228 -10.28 35.26 -21.29
N GLN A 229 -9.89 34.04 -20.91
CA GLN A 229 -9.68 33.68 -19.50
C GLN A 229 -8.26 33.16 -19.32
N LYS A 230 -7.56 33.71 -18.33
CA LYS A 230 -6.25 33.22 -17.90
C LYS A 230 -6.42 32.02 -16.97
N TYR A 231 -5.90 30.87 -17.38
CA TYR A 231 -5.88 29.65 -16.57
C TYR A 231 -4.47 29.31 -16.10
N ILE A 232 -4.39 28.57 -14.99
CA ILE A 232 -3.15 27.95 -14.52
C ILE A 232 -3.05 26.53 -15.10
N PRO A 233 -1.90 26.13 -15.68
CA PRO A 233 -1.73 24.81 -16.26
C PRO A 233 -2.03 23.67 -15.29
N VAL A 234 -2.72 22.64 -15.79
CA VAL A 234 -3.06 21.43 -15.03
C VAL A 234 -1.80 20.62 -14.79
N GLN A 235 -1.59 20.15 -13.56
CA GLN A 235 -0.54 19.19 -13.23
C GLN A 235 -1.11 17.78 -13.20
N LYS A 236 -0.32 16.81 -13.67
CA LYS A 236 -0.69 15.40 -13.57
C LYS A 236 -0.66 14.97 -12.08
N PRO A 237 -1.72 14.32 -11.57
CA PRO A 237 -1.75 13.89 -10.18
C PRO A 237 -0.71 12.80 -9.92
N TRP A 238 -0.23 12.73 -8.69
CA TRP A 238 0.69 11.72 -8.22
C TRP A 238 -0.08 10.66 -7.45
N VAL A 239 -0.30 9.51 -8.08
CA VAL A 239 -1.05 8.39 -7.49
C VAL A 239 -0.07 7.37 -6.89
N GLY A 240 -0.20 7.12 -5.60
CA GLY A 240 0.62 6.16 -4.87
C GLY A 240 -0.20 5.05 -4.25
N LEU A 241 0.45 3.91 -4.08
CA LEU A 241 -0.08 2.76 -3.37
C LEU A 241 0.48 2.74 -1.94
N SER A 242 -0.32 2.26 -1.01
CA SER A 242 0.05 1.89 0.35
C SER A 242 0.82 0.56 0.39
N GLU A 243 1.39 0.26 1.54
CA GLU A 243 2.11 -1.00 1.78
C GLU A 243 1.20 -2.24 1.77
N LYS A 244 -0.13 -2.06 1.81
CA LYS A 244 -1.11 -3.15 1.83
C LYS A 244 -1.66 -3.51 0.44
N ALA A 245 -1.22 -2.80 -0.60
CA ALA A 245 -1.70 -3.04 -1.95
C ALA A 245 -1.52 -4.51 -2.37
N GLN A 246 -2.57 -5.09 -2.94
CA GLN A 246 -2.61 -6.48 -3.37
C GLN A 246 -2.30 -6.57 -4.85
N SER A 247 -1.36 -7.43 -5.24
CA SER A 247 -0.99 -7.67 -6.64
C SER A 247 -1.62 -8.97 -7.14
N TRP A 248 -2.35 -8.90 -8.24
CA TRP A 248 -3.00 -10.04 -8.90
C TRP A 248 -2.65 -10.09 -10.39
N PRO A 249 -2.57 -11.29 -10.98
CA PRO A 249 -2.32 -11.43 -12.41
C PRO A 249 -3.51 -10.96 -13.24
N LEU A 250 -3.24 -10.51 -14.46
CA LEU A 250 -4.27 -10.34 -15.49
C LEU A 250 -4.80 -11.71 -15.97
N PRO A 251 -5.88 -11.77 -16.78
CA PRO A 251 -6.52 -13.03 -17.19
C PRO A 251 -5.60 -14.11 -17.79
N HIS A 252 -4.43 -13.70 -18.26
CA HIS A 252 -3.35 -14.58 -18.65
C HIS A 252 -2.00 -14.01 -18.18
N ALA A 253 -1.07 -14.88 -17.75
CA ALA A 253 0.22 -14.46 -17.18
C ALA A 253 1.06 -13.56 -18.12
N ASN A 254 0.95 -13.75 -19.44
CA ASN A 254 1.64 -12.94 -20.44
C ASN A 254 1.11 -11.50 -20.57
N LEU A 255 -0.09 -11.20 -20.06
CA LEU A 255 -0.67 -9.86 -20.15
C LEU A 255 -0.11 -8.91 -19.09
N GLY A 256 0.59 -9.44 -18.07
CA GLY A 256 1.07 -8.67 -16.93
C GLY A 256 0.17 -8.85 -15.71
N TYR A 257 0.05 -7.80 -14.90
CA TYR A 257 -0.61 -7.87 -13.59
C TYR A 257 -1.22 -6.52 -13.20
N PHE A 258 -2.05 -6.50 -12.18
CA PHE A 258 -2.61 -5.30 -11.61
C PHE A 258 -2.51 -5.30 -10.08
N ASN A 259 -2.48 -4.11 -9.49
CA ASN A 259 -2.50 -3.90 -8.06
C ASN A 259 -3.80 -3.19 -7.66
N LEU A 260 -4.35 -3.59 -6.52
CA LEU A 260 -5.50 -2.97 -5.90
C LEU A 260 -5.14 -2.44 -4.54
N ASP A 261 -5.62 -1.23 -4.26
CA ASP A 261 -5.43 -0.64 -2.96
C ASP A 261 -6.61 0.24 -2.55
N PRO A 262 -7.46 -0.23 -1.61
CA PRO A 262 -8.49 0.60 -0.99
C PRO A 262 -7.91 1.73 -0.11
N ASP A 263 -6.65 1.61 0.32
CA ASP A 263 -5.95 2.57 1.18
C ASP A 263 -4.95 3.45 0.37
N GLY A 264 -5.09 3.52 -0.95
CA GLY A 264 -4.24 4.30 -1.84
C GLY A 264 -4.34 5.82 -1.63
N HIS A 265 -3.46 6.57 -2.29
CA HIS A 265 -3.46 8.03 -2.17
C HIS A 265 -3.20 8.77 -3.48
N VAL A 266 -3.84 9.92 -3.63
CA VAL A 266 -3.70 10.80 -4.79
C VAL A 266 -3.25 12.17 -4.29
N PHE A 267 -2.08 12.60 -4.73
CA PHE A 267 -1.57 13.95 -4.48
C PHE A 267 -1.81 14.82 -5.72
N GLN A 268 -2.64 15.84 -5.55
CA GLN A 268 -2.92 16.85 -6.57
C GLN A 268 -2.25 18.15 -6.17
N TYR A 269 -1.75 18.88 -7.17
CA TYR A 269 -1.01 20.10 -6.94
C TYR A 269 -1.09 21.07 -8.10
N SER A 270 -0.66 22.30 -7.84
CA SER A 270 -0.48 23.37 -8.79
C SER A 270 0.88 24.00 -8.59
N SER A 271 1.56 24.25 -9.71
CA SER A 271 2.93 24.78 -9.75
C SER A 271 2.99 26.18 -10.37
N GLY A 272 1.86 26.88 -10.42
CA GLY A 272 1.77 28.20 -11.06
C GLY A 272 1.90 28.14 -12.57
N LEU A 273 1.92 29.31 -13.20
CA LEU A 273 1.92 29.46 -14.66
C LEU A 273 3.14 28.83 -15.33
N ASN A 274 4.30 28.90 -14.68
CA ASN A 274 5.60 28.53 -15.26
C ASN A 274 6.14 27.20 -14.70
N GLY A 275 5.36 26.48 -13.89
CA GLY A 275 5.79 25.20 -13.30
C GLY A 275 6.78 25.30 -12.13
N THR A 276 7.23 26.50 -11.76
CA THR A 276 8.23 26.76 -10.70
C THR A 276 7.63 27.11 -9.33
N GLY A 277 6.32 26.96 -9.17
CA GLY A 277 5.59 27.24 -7.94
C GLY A 277 5.14 28.70 -7.81
N PHE A 278 4.84 29.12 -6.58
CA PHE A 278 4.34 30.44 -6.24
C PHE A 278 5.29 31.17 -5.28
N ALA A 279 5.38 32.48 -5.46
CA ALA A 279 5.80 33.39 -4.41
C ALA A 279 4.61 33.61 -3.47
N ILE A 280 4.78 33.47 -2.15
CA ILE A 280 3.69 33.65 -1.16
C ILE A 280 4.16 34.51 0.00
N CYS A 281 3.47 35.62 0.26
CA CYS A 281 3.67 36.43 1.45
C CYS A 281 3.03 35.77 2.67
N MET A 282 3.86 35.32 3.62
CA MET A 282 3.38 34.67 4.84
C MET A 282 2.70 35.63 5.84
N GLN A 283 2.71 36.94 5.54
CA GLN A 283 2.01 37.97 6.32
C GLN A 283 0.66 38.40 5.72
N CYS A 284 0.50 38.50 4.40
CA CYS A 284 -0.79 38.95 3.84
C CYS A 284 -1.52 37.90 3.01
N GLY A 285 -0.88 36.78 2.68
CA GLY A 285 -1.45 35.74 1.82
C GLY A 285 -1.39 36.07 0.33
N ARG A 286 -0.90 37.26 -0.06
CA ARG A 286 -0.67 37.59 -1.47
C ARG A 286 0.26 36.54 -2.07
N ALA A 287 -0.13 36.05 -3.24
CA ALA A 287 0.65 35.09 -3.98
C ALA A 287 0.62 35.40 -5.48
N ASP A 288 1.69 35.04 -6.17
CA ASP A 288 1.79 35.13 -7.62
C ASP A 288 2.71 34.01 -8.14
N SER A 289 2.57 33.64 -9.40
CA SER A 289 3.40 32.58 -10.00
C SER A 289 4.85 33.02 -10.05
N MET A 290 5.78 32.13 -9.71
CA MET A 290 7.22 32.36 -9.89
C MET A 290 7.54 32.52 -11.38
N GLU A 291 8.60 33.27 -11.71
CA GLU A 291 9.08 33.40 -13.08
C GLU A 291 9.90 32.16 -13.49
N GLU A 292 10.10 31.98 -14.80
CA GLU A 292 10.97 30.90 -15.30
C GLU A 292 12.42 31.14 -14.84
N SER A 293 13.04 30.10 -14.30
CA SER A 293 14.45 30.09 -13.95
C SER A 293 15.23 29.25 -14.94
N TYR A 294 16.29 29.82 -15.52
CA TYR A 294 17.18 29.14 -16.47
C TYR A 294 18.54 28.77 -15.84
N ASP A 295 18.83 29.30 -14.66
CA ASP A 295 20.10 29.19 -13.93
C ASP A 295 19.96 28.39 -12.62
N GLY A 296 18.75 27.95 -12.27
CA GLY A 296 18.45 27.23 -11.03
C GLY A 296 18.19 28.15 -9.82
N GLU A 297 18.33 29.47 -9.97
CA GLU A 297 17.99 30.43 -8.92
C GLU A 297 16.51 30.82 -8.96
N ALA A 298 15.89 30.99 -7.79
CA ALA A 298 14.48 31.36 -7.68
C ALA A 298 14.25 32.80 -8.19
N LYS A 299 13.47 32.96 -9.28
CA LYS A 299 13.10 34.27 -9.84
C LYS A 299 11.71 34.68 -9.40
N PHE A 300 11.68 35.64 -8.47
CA PHE A 300 10.41 36.19 -7.96
C PHE A 300 9.72 37.05 -9.01
N PRO A 301 8.38 37.02 -9.07
CA PRO A 301 7.62 37.85 -10.00
C PRO A 301 7.74 39.32 -9.66
N SER A 302 7.66 40.17 -10.69
CA SER A 302 7.75 41.62 -10.52
C SER A 302 6.71 42.25 -9.57
N THR A 303 5.64 41.51 -9.28
CA THR A 303 4.51 41.90 -8.42
C THR A 303 4.70 41.52 -6.95
N LEU A 304 5.62 40.59 -6.64
CA LEU A 304 5.80 40.05 -5.28
C LEU A 304 7.25 39.55 -5.08
N THR A 305 8.09 40.39 -4.47
CA THR A 305 9.50 40.07 -4.18
C THR A 305 9.85 40.35 -2.71
N PRO A 306 10.92 39.74 -2.17
CA PRO A 306 11.26 39.89 -0.76
C PRO A 306 11.92 41.22 -0.40
N ASP A 307 12.47 41.92 -1.39
CA ASP A 307 13.28 43.14 -1.28
C ASP A 307 12.46 44.44 -1.37
N ARG A 308 11.22 44.39 -1.88
CA ARG A 308 10.37 45.59 -2.04
C ARG A 308 8.97 45.40 -1.46
N PRO A 309 8.33 46.47 -0.98
CA PRO A 309 6.96 46.40 -0.49
C PRO A 309 5.98 45.98 -1.59
N HIS A 310 4.97 45.20 -1.20
CA HIS A 310 3.82 44.87 -2.03
C HIS A 310 2.54 45.36 -1.36
N LYS A 311 1.45 45.48 -2.12
CA LYS A 311 0.16 45.90 -1.55
C LYS A 311 -0.49 44.78 -0.74
N ALA A 312 -1.10 45.11 0.40
CA ALA A 312 -1.87 44.13 1.17
C ALA A 312 -3.00 43.52 0.32
N LEU A 313 -3.26 42.22 0.51
CA LEU A 313 -4.31 41.50 -0.21
C LEU A 313 -5.72 41.91 0.25
N LYS A 314 -5.92 42.05 1.56
CA LYS A 314 -7.19 42.42 2.20
C LYS A 314 -7.24 43.88 2.62
N ALA A 315 -8.45 44.40 2.88
CA ALA A 315 -8.65 45.71 3.51
C ALA A 315 -8.03 45.73 4.92
N LEU A 316 -7.24 46.76 5.21
CA LEU A 316 -6.64 46.99 6.53
C LEU A 316 -7.38 48.10 7.28
N LYS A 317 -7.35 48.04 8.62
CA LYS A 317 -8.00 49.00 9.54
C LYS A 317 -7.71 50.47 9.21
N ASP A 318 -6.47 50.78 8.79
CA ASP A 318 -6.03 52.15 8.45
C ASP A 318 -6.14 52.49 6.95
N GLY A 319 -6.55 51.55 6.10
CA GLY A 319 -6.42 51.61 4.64
C GLY A 319 -7.38 52.55 3.90
N ASP A 320 -8.46 53.03 4.55
CA ASP A 320 -9.36 54.03 3.96
C ASP A 320 -8.96 55.47 4.30
N LYS A 321 -8.15 55.67 5.36
CA LYS A 321 -7.65 56.99 5.77
C LYS A 321 -6.36 57.36 5.03
N PHE A 322 -5.58 56.38 4.59
CA PHE A 322 -4.31 56.57 3.88
C PHE A 322 -4.27 55.67 2.63
N LYS A 323 -3.87 56.24 1.48
CA LYS A 323 -3.69 55.55 0.17
C LYS A 323 -3.22 54.10 0.34
N ARG A 324 -3.96 53.12 -0.19
CA ARG A 324 -3.69 51.66 -0.26
C ARG A 324 -2.34 51.26 0.38
N PRO A 325 -2.33 50.92 1.69
CA PRO A 325 -1.10 50.69 2.44
C PRO A 325 -0.31 49.48 1.91
N ASP A 326 1.02 49.58 2.03
CA ASP A 326 1.91 48.46 1.75
C ASP A 326 1.81 47.41 2.86
N CYS A 327 1.98 46.15 2.49
CA CYS A 327 2.19 45.07 3.44
C CYS A 327 3.63 45.12 3.95
N GLY A 328 3.81 45.10 5.28
CA GLY A 328 5.14 45.01 5.90
C GLY A 328 5.83 43.64 5.75
N GLY A 329 5.24 42.71 4.99
CA GLY A 329 5.62 41.30 4.95
C GLY A 329 6.56 40.90 3.82
N SER A 330 7.27 41.83 3.18
CA SER A 330 8.18 41.49 2.08
C SER A 330 9.28 40.53 2.51
N SER A 331 9.89 40.72 3.68
CA SER A 331 10.93 39.81 4.20
C SER A 331 10.44 38.39 4.51
N VAL A 332 9.13 38.16 4.56
CA VAL A 332 8.52 36.85 4.80
C VAL A 332 7.84 36.27 3.56
N VAL A 333 8.16 36.79 2.37
CA VAL A 333 7.79 36.17 1.09
C VAL A 333 8.64 34.92 0.88
N LYS A 334 7.99 33.79 0.61
CA LYS A 334 8.64 32.51 0.30
C LYS A 334 8.51 32.20 -1.20
N ALA A 335 9.58 31.69 -1.79
CA ALA A 335 9.63 31.23 -3.19
C ALA A 335 9.38 29.72 -3.30
N ASN A 336 9.14 29.26 -4.53
CA ASN A 336 9.07 27.86 -4.94
C ASN A 336 8.08 27.03 -4.10
N ILE A 337 6.96 27.65 -3.71
CA ILE A 337 5.91 26.97 -2.95
C ILE A 337 4.86 26.43 -3.92
N HIS A 338 4.60 25.14 -3.90
CA HIS A 338 3.53 24.52 -4.67
C HIS A 338 2.25 24.48 -3.82
N LEU A 339 1.08 24.62 -4.44
CA LEU A 339 -0.19 24.46 -3.75
C LEU A 339 -0.66 23.03 -3.95
N GLY A 340 -1.00 22.30 -2.89
CA GLY A 340 -1.34 20.89 -3.05
C GLY A 340 -2.14 20.28 -1.91
N CYS A 341 -2.75 19.14 -2.21
CA CYS A 341 -3.53 18.33 -1.30
C CYS A 341 -3.33 16.84 -1.62
N GLN A 342 -3.27 16.01 -0.58
CA GLN A 342 -3.34 14.57 -0.72
C GLN A 342 -4.68 14.07 -0.21
N ILE A 343 -5.34 13.23 -0.98
CA ILE A 343 -6.54 12.49 -0.59
C ILE A 343 -6.20 11.00 -0.51
N LYS A 344 -6.90 10.28 0.35
CA LYS A 344 -6.90 8.81 0.35
C LYS A 344 -8.08 8.33 -0.46
N THR A 345 -7.91 7.30 -1.27
CA THR A 345 -8.94 6.77 -2.17
C THR A 345 -8.57 5.38 -2.66
N ASP A 346 -9.54 4.68 -3.24
CA ASP A 346 -9.34 3.42 -3.94
C ASP A 346 -8.50 3.64 -5.22
N VAL A 347 -7.53 2.76 -5.45
CA VAL A 347 -6.65 2.79 -6.61
C VAL A 347 -6.56 1.40 -7.27
N LEU A 348 -6.73 1.37 -8.59
CA LEU A 348 -6.39 0.27 -9.48
C LEU A 348 -5.17 0.66 -10.32
N GLU A 349 -4.12 -0.14 -10.25
CA GLU A 349 -2.90 0.05 -11.01
C GLU A 349 -2.66 -1.14 -11.95
N ILE A 350 -2.54 -0.94 -13.26
CA ILE A 350 -2.31 -2.01 -14.24
C ILE A 350 -0.93 -1.87 -14.87
N VAL A 351 -0.14 -2.94 -14.81
CA VAL A 351 1.12 -3.10 -15.54
C VAL A 351 0.88 -4.07 -16.69
N LEU A 352 0.78 -3.52 -17.90
CA LEU A 352 0.45 -4.28 -19.09
C LEU A 352 1.70 -4.75 -19.84
N LYS A 353 1.64 -5.97 -20.36
CA LYS A 353 2.60 -6.56 -21.28
C LYS A 353 1.93 -6.98 -22.57
N HIS A 354 2.68 -6.89 -23.65
CA HIS A 354 2.27 -7.47 -24.92
C HIS A 354 2.20 -9.00 -24.81
N PRO A 355 1.09 -9.66 -25.18
CA PRO A 355 0.89 -11.10 -24.96
C PRO A 355 1.91 -12.00 -25.69
N THR A 356 2.29 -11.65 -26.92
CA THR A 356 3.23 -12.43 -27.74
C THR A 356 4.68 -11.93 -27.69
N ARG A 357 4.90 -10.61 -27.80
CA ARG A 357 6.24 -9.99 -27.70
C ARG A 357 6.82 -10.00 -26.27
N ASN A 358 5.98 -10.16 -25.24
CA ASN A 358 6.37 -10.11 -23.82
C ASN A 358 7.10 -8.81 -23.42
N GLU A 359 6.70 -7.70 -24.03
CA GLU A 359 7.28 -6.38 -23.82
C GLU A 359 6.34 -5.48 -23.02
N TYR A 360 6.89 -4.68 -22.11
CA TYR A 360 6.16 -3.63 -21.40
C TYR A 360 5.95 -2.38 -22.28
N ILE A 361 5.02 -1.51 -21.89
CA ILE A 361 4.93 -0.16 -22.46
C ILE A 361 6.10 0.67 -21.89
N LEU A 362 7.07 1.03 -22.74
CA LEU A 362 8.25 1.78 -22.32
C LEU A 362 7.98 3.30 -22.21
N ASN A 363 8.71 4.00 -21.36
CA ASN A 363 8.65 5.46 -21.25
C ASN A 363 9.43 6.15 -22.39
N ASN A 364 8.89 6.09 -23.60
CA ASN A 364 9.32 6.85 -24.78
C ASN A 364 8.14 7.64 -25.34
N GLU A 365 8.29 8.29 -26.50
CA GLU A 365 7.25 9.13 -27.11
C GLU A 365 5.97 8.33 -27.41
N ASP A 366 6.09 7.27 -28.23
CA ASP A 366 4.95 6.39 -28.56
C ASP A 366 4.33 5.76 -27.32
N GLY A 367 5.16 5.29 -26.38
CA GLY A 367 4.70 4.63 -25.16
C GLY A 367 3.86 5.56 -24.28
N ARG A 368 4.17 6.86 -24.23
CA ARG A 368 3.34 7.85 -23.52
C ARG A 368 1.97 7.99 -24.17
N ILE A 369 1.91 8.05 -25.51
CA ILE A 369 0.66 8.10 -26.26
C ILE A 369 -0.15 6.82 -26.02
N ILE A 370 0.49 5.65 -26.13
CA ILE A 370 -0.14 4.33 -25.91
C ILE A 370 -0.68 4.24 -24.49
N ALA A 371 0.13 4.53 -23.47
CA ALA A 371 -0.30 4.42 -22.07
C ALA A 371 -1.43 5.40 -21.74
N THR A 372 -1.34 6.66 -22.20
CA THR A 372 -2.39 7.66 -21.97
C THR A 372 -3.69 7.27 -22.69
N THR A 373 -3.61 6.79 -23.92
CA THR A 373 -4.78 6.27 -24.66
C THR A 373 -5.42 5.09 -23.94
N LEU A 374 -4.63 4.11 -23.51
CA LEU A 374 -5.13 2.90 -22.84
C LEU A 374 -5.76 3.21 -21.49
N VAL A 375 -5.17 4.08 -20.66
CA VAL A 375 -5.75 4.41 -19.35
C VAL A 375 -7.06 5.20 -19.49
N VAL A 376 -7.18 6.07 -20.50
CA VAL A 376 -8.43 6.79 -20.79
C VAL A 376 -9.52 5.83 -21.28
N ALA A 377 -9.18 4.93 -22.21
CA ALA A 377 -10.10 3.91 -22.70
C ALA A 377 -10.53 2.95 -21.57
N LEU A 378 -9.60 2.58 -20.68
CA LEU A 378 -9.85 1.77 -19.50
C LEU A 378 -10.84 2.45 -18.56
N ARG A 379 -10.62 3.72 -18.23
CA ARG A 379 -11.52 4.52 -17.39
C ARG A 379 -12.96 4.50 -17.89
N GLN A 380 -13.14 4.72 -19.19
CA GLN A 380 -14.46 4.73 -19.82
C GLN A 380 -15.10 3.34 -19.86
N ALA A 381 -14.32 2.29 -20.11
CA ALA A 381 -14.80 0.92 -20.09
C ALA A 381 -15.24 0.51 -18.68
N ILE A 382 -14.50 0.89 -17.63
CA ILE A 382 -14.89 0.68 -16.23
C ILE A 382 -16.19 1.42 -15.93
N ALA A 383 -16.27 2.71 -16.26
CA ALA A 383 -17.48 3.51 -16.02
C ALA A 383 -18.71 2.91 -16.70
N THR A 384 -18.56 2.47 -17.95
CA THR A 384 -19.62 1.78 -18.72
C THR A 384 -20.02 0.47 -18.03
N LYS A 385 -19.06 -0.36 -17.62
CA LYS A 385 -19.31 -1.67 -17.00
C LYS A 385 -19.99 -1.56 -15.64
N LEU A 386 -19.64 -0.55 -14.85
CA LEU A 386 -20.22 -0.30 -13.52
C LEU A 386 -21.50 0.55 -13.57
N GLY A 387 -21.83 1.16 -14.72
CA GLY A 387 -23.01 2.00 -14.87
C GLY A 387 -22.90 3.34 -14.15
N ILE A 388 -21.68 3.89 -14.05
CA ILE A 388 -21.38 5.16 -13.37
C ILE A 388 -20.93 6.22 -14.38
N ALA A 389 -20.91 7.48 -13.97
CA ALA A 389 -20.38 8.56 -14.78
C ALA A 389 -18.84 8.52 -14.82
N THR A 390 -18.24 8.93 -15.93
CA THR A 390 -16.77 8.86 -16.10
C THR A 390 -16.01 9.81 -15.18
N ASP A 391 -16.65 10.88 -14.69
CA ASP A 391 -16.09 11.84 -13.76
C ASP A 391 -16.03 11.36 -12.31
N GLU A 392 -16.62 10.20 -11.99
CA GLU A 392 -16.42 9.51 -10.70
C GLU A 392 -15.02 8.86 -10.59
N LEU A 393 -14.32 8.71 -11.72
CA LEU A 393 -13.01 8.07 -11.81
C LEU A 393 -11.97 9.03 -12.36
N GLY A 394 -10.84 9.17 -11.67
CA GLY A 394 -9.64 9.81 -12.18
C GLY A 394 -8.69 8.81 -12.86
N TYR A 395 -7.73 9.33 -13.61
CA TYR A 395 -6.68 8.52 -14.25
C TYR A 395 -5.31 9.16 -14.16
N ALA A 396 -4.26 8.33 -14.19
CA ALA A 396 -2.86 8.77 -14.26
C ALA A 396 -2.00 7.73 -14.97
N VAL A 397 -0.82 8.16 -15.42
CA VAL A 397 0.24 7.27 -15.90
C VAL A 397 1.48 7.50 -15.06
N LYS A 398 2.02 6.42 -14.50
CA LYS A 398 3.21 6.43 -13.64
C LYS A 398 4.38 5.76 -14.36
N VAL A 399 5.59 6.26 -14.11
CA VAL A 399 6.83 5.58 -14.54
C VAL A 399 7.36 4.72 -13.40
N LYS A 400 7.68 3.47 -13.68
CA LYS A 400 8.28 2.51 -12.75
C LYS A 400 9.42 1.78 -13.45
N LYS A 401 10.58 1.65 -12.80
CA LYS A 401 11.64 0.76 -13.29
C LYS A 401 11.30 -0.68 -12.99
N ILE A 402 11.27 -1.51 -14.03
CA ILE A 402 11.11 -2.96 -13.96
C ILE A 402 12.21 -3.54 -14.84
N ASP A 403 13.04 -4.42 -14.29
CA ASP A 403 14.20 -5.02 -14.99
C ASP A 403 15.10 -3.95 -15.67
N ASP A 404 15.40 -2.88 -14.93
CA ASP A 404 16.13 -1.67 -15.38
C ASP A 404 15.50 -0.87 -16.53
N GLN A 405 14.32 -1.25 -17.01
CA GLN A 405 13.56 -0.51 -18.02
C GLN A 405 12.57 0.44 -17.36
N ALA A 406 12.50 1.68 -17.85
CA ALA A 406 11.45 2.62 -17.45
C ALA A 406 10.13 2.23 -18.12
N VAL A 407 9.23 1.62 -17.35
CA VAL A 407 7.91 1.12 -17.77
C VAL A 407 6.82 2.11 -17.38
N LEU A 408 5.84 2.29 -18.26
CA LEU A 408 4.63 3.06 -18.02
C LEU A 408 3.54 2.18 -17.44
N VAL A 409 2.91 2.66 -16.38
CA VAL A 409 1.93 1.97 -15.56
C VAL A 409 0.63 2.77 -15.58
N LEU A 410 -0.49 2.09 -15.83
CA LEU A 410 -1.80 2.70 -15.95
C LEU A 410 -2.44 2.76 -14.56
N GLN A 411 -2.99 3.90 -14.15
CA GLN A 411 -3.62 4.06 -12.84
C GLN A 411 -5.02 4.66 -12.98
N ILE A 412 -5.99 4.03 -12.33
CA ILE A 412 -7.36 4.51 -12.17
C ILE A 412 -7.61 4.67 -10.67
N PHE A 413 -8.30 5.72 -10.27
CA PHE A 413 -8.62 5.97 -8.87
C PHE A 413 -10.01 6.59 -8.75
N ASP A 414 -10.64 6.45 -7.60
CA ASP A 414 -11.91 7.12 -7.34
C ASP A 414 -11.66 8.60 -7.05
N ASP A 415 -12.38 9.50 -7.72
CA ASP A 415 -12.16 10.95 -7.60
C ASP A 415 -12.61 11.50 -6.23
N LEU A 416 -13.49 10.75 -5.53
CA LEU A 416 -13.98 11.11 -4.20
C LEU A 416 -12.97 10.73 -3.10
N SER A 417 -12.73 11.69 -2.19
CA SER A 417 -11.99 11.44 -0.95
C SER A 417 -12.64 10.32 -0.12
N GLY A 418 -11.84 9.36 0.31
CA GLY A 418 -12.28 8.18 1.04
C GLY A 418 -12.56 6.96 0.15
N GLY A 419 -12.68 7.16 -1.17
CA GLY A 419 -12.96 6.09 -2.12
C GLY A 419 -14.42 5.63 -2.11
N ALA A 420 -14.99 5.41 -3.29
CA ALA A 420 -16.32 4.82 -3.47
C ALA A 420 -16.25 3.30 -3.71
N GLY A 421 -15.05 2.74 -3.85
CA GLY A 421 -14.78 1.36 -4.20
C GLY A 421 -14.94 1.05 -5.69
N PHE A 422 -15.09 2.02 -6.59
CA PHE A 422 -15.35 1.76 -8.01
C PHE A 422 -14.13 1.18 -8.73
N SER A 423 -12.96 1.80 -8.57
CA SER A 423 -11.70 1.37 -9.17
C SER A 423 -11.27 -0.02 -8.67
N THR A 424 -11.42 -0.31 -7.37
CA THR A 424 -11.11 -1.63 -6.80
C THR A 424 -12.13 -2.70 -7.23
N THR A 425 -13.42 -2.36 -7.28
CA THR A 425 -14.47 -3.28 -7.77
C THR A 425 -14.28 -3.65 -9.25
N ALA A 426 -13.74 -2.75 -10.06
CA ALA A 426 -13.48 -2.98 -11.48
C ALA A 426 -12.61 -4.22 -11.74
N ALA A 427 -11.75 -4.58 -10.78
CA ALA A 427 -10.90 -5.77 -10.84
C ALA A 427 -11.67 -7.08 -11.01
N HIS A 428 -12.88 -7.18 -10.43
CA HIS A 428 -13.73 -8.35 -10.56
C HIS A 428 -14.25 -8.56 -11.99
N TYR A 429 -14.21 -7.51 -12.82
CA TYR A 429 -14.66 -7.51 -14.21
C TYR A 429 -13.53 -7.20 -15.18
N ILE A 430 -12.27 -7.36 -14.77
CA ILE A 430 -11.13 -6.84 -15.54
C ILE A 430 -11.07 -7.45 -16.96
N ALA A 431 -11.46 -8.71 -17.12
CA ALA A 431 -11.47 -9.36 -18.43
C ALA A 431 -12.54 -8.75 -19.36
N GLU A 432 -13.75 -8.49 -18.86
CA GLU A 432 -14.81 -7.82 -19.62
C GLU A 432 -14.48 -6.35 -19.89
N VAL A 433 -13.87 -5.66 -18.93
CA VAL A 433 -13.42 -4.27 -19.08
C VAL A 433 -12.37 -4.15 -20.18
N LEU A 434 -11.36 -5.04 -20.20
CA LEU A 434 -10.34 -5.05 -21.25
C LEU A 434 -10.92 -5.42 -22.63
N ARG A 435 -11.91 -6.32 -22.68
CA ARG A 435 -12.67 -6.60 -23.92
C ARG A 435 -13.42 -5.37 -24.43
N SER A 436 -14.17 -4.70 -23.54
CA SER A 436 -14.94 -3.49 -23.88
C SER A 436 -14.03 -2.33 -24.28
N LEU A 437 -12.86 -2.17 -23.63
CA LEU A 437 -11.83 -1.21 -24.00
C LEU A 437 -11.46 -1.32 -25.48
N VAL A 438 -11.16 -2.54 -25.96
CA VAL A 438 -10.80 -2.77 -27.36
C VAL A 438 -12.01 -2.64 -28.28
N ALA A 439 -13.09 -3.35 -27.96
CA ALA A 439 -14.25 -3.50 -28.85
C ALA A 439 -15.08 -2.22 -29.01
N GLU A 440 -15.17 -1.38 -27.97
CA GLU A 440 -16.04 -0.21 -27.98
C GLU A 440 -15.28 1.12 -27.96
N LYS A 441 -14.13 1.19 -27.27
CA LYS A 441 -13.44 2.46 -27.04
C LYS A 441 -12.34 2.70 -28.07
N LEU A 442 -11.50 1.70 -28.34
CA LEU A 442 -10.47 1.82 -29.36
C LEU A 442 -10.99 1.58 -30.79
N ASN A 443 -11.85 0.57 -30.98
CA ASN A 443 -12.61 0.37 -32.21
C ASN A 443 -13.84 1.27 -32.22
N CYS A 444 -13.62 2.57 -32.45
CA CYS A 444 -14.67 3.58 -32.44
C CYS A 444 -15.77 3.25 -33.45
N ILE A 445 -17.04 3.36 -33.02
CA ILE A 445 -18.23 3.12 -33.86
C ILE A 445 -18.46 4.21 -34.93
N ASP A 446 -17.71 5.31 -34.87
CA ASP A 446 -17.86 6.42 -35.79
C ASP A 446 -16.86 6.27 -36.94
N ASP A 447 -17.39 5.93 -38.13
CA ASP A 447 -16.59 5.73 -39.34
C ASP A 447 -15.81 6.99 -39.77
N SER A 448 -16.18 8.17 -39.26
CA SER A 448 -15.48 9.44 -39.52
C SER A 448 -14.41 9.80 -38.48
N CYS A 449 -14.17 8.93 -37.49
CA CYS A 449 -13.17 9.14 -36.46
C CYS A 449 -11.76 8.81 -36.99
N ASP A 450 -10.90 9.82 -37.19
CA ASP A 450 -9.53 9.58 -37.63
C ASP A 450 -8.65 8.97 -36.52
N SER A 451 -8.59 9.63 -35.35
CA SER A 451 -7.76 9.21 -34.21
C SER A 451 -8.53 9.22 -32.88
N VAL A 452 -9.25 10.30 -32.58
CA VAL A 452 -10.09 10.41 -31.37
C VAL A 452 -11.31 11.27 -31.64
N CYS A 453 -12.43 10.99 -30.96
CA CYS A 453 -13.65 11.79 -31.03
C CYS A 453 -14.42 11.77 -29.69
N GLY A 454 -15.48 12.57 -29.60
CA GLY A 454 -16.34 12.64 -28.41
C GLY A 454 -17.20 11.39 -28.13
N LYS A 455 -17.23 10.41 -29.05
CA LYS A 455 -17.93 9.12 -28.84
C LYS A 455 -17.00 8.02 -28.32
N CYS A 456 -15.69 8.14 -28.53
CA CYS A 456 -14.69 7.25 -27.94
C CYS A 456 -14.00 7.96 -26.77
N LEU A 457 -12.82 8.56 -26.98
CA LEU A 457 -11.89 8.91 -25.90
C LEU A 457 -11.99 10.35 -25.39
N LEU A 458 -12.66 11.27 -26.11
CA LEU A 458 -12.71 12.69 -25.72
C LEU A 458 -13.88 13.00 -24.79
N ASP A 459 -13.55 13.65 -23.67
CA ASP A 459 -14.48 14.22 -22.70
C ASP A 459 -13.88 15.51 -22.09
N THR A 460 -14.57 16.10 -21.12
CA THR A 460 -14.17 17.37 -20.50
C THR A 460 -12.84 17.30 -19.74
N GLN A 461 -12.45 16.13 -19.24
CA GLN A 461 -11.23 15.92 -18.47
C GLN A 461 -10.04 15.52 -19.38
N THR A 462 -10.29 14.70 -20.39
CA THR A 462 -9.27 14.18 -21.32
C THR A 462 -8.82 15.19 -22.37
N ARG A 463 -9.56 16.30 -22.54
CA ARG A 463 -9.18 17.40 -23.46
C ARG A 463 -7.76 17.93 -23.27
N HIS A 464 -7.21 17.81 -22.05
CA HIS A 464 -5.87 18.27 -21.70
C HIS A 464 -4.77 17.34 -22.19
N ASP A 465 -5.11 16.09 -22.52
CA ASP A 465 -4.20 15.07 -23.02
C ASP A 465 -4.41 14.76 -24.51
N ILE A 466 -5.17 15.58 -25.25
CA ILE A 466 -5.56 15.28 -26.65
C ILE A 466 -4.35 14.99 -27.56
N GLU A 467 -3.22 15.66 -27.34
CA GLU A 467 -1.97 15.45 -28.08
C GLU A 467 -1.30 14.10 -27.77
N ASN A 468 -1.70 13.44 -26.67
CA ASN A 468 -1.23 12.13 -26.23
C ASN A 468 -2.28 11.03 -26.42
N LEU A 469 -3.29 11.24 -27.27
CA LEU A 469 -4.30 10.22 -27.57
C LEU A 469 -4.25 9.79 -29.03
N ASP A 470 -4.06 8.48 -29.24
CA ASP A 470 -4.11 7.83 -30.56
C ASP A 470 -4.62 6.40 -30.43
N ARG A 471 -5.87 6.17 -30.84
CA ARG A 471 -6.51 4.84 -30.79
C ARG A 471 -5.82 3.81 -31.67
N THR A 472 -5.30 4.24 -32.82
CA THR A 472 -4.72 3.35 -33.84
C THR A 472 -3.35 2.86 -33.36
N LEU A 473 -2.54 3.75 -32.78
CA LEU A 473 -1.27 3.38 -32.17
C LEU A 473 -1.46 2.43 -30.98
N ALA A 474 -2.46 2.68 -30.12
CA ALA A 474 -2.77 1.81 -29.00
C ALA A 474 -3.26 0.42 -29.46
N LEU A 475 -4.15 0.34 -30.46
CA LEU A 475 -4.59 -0.94 -31.06
C LEU A 475 -3.44 -1.72 -31.68
N ALA A 476 -2.60 -1.04 -32.47
CA ALA A 476 -1.43 -1.65 -33.09
C ALA A 476 -0.45 -2.19 -32.03
N TRP A 477 -0.30 -1.48 -30.91
CA TRP A 477 0.51 -1.97 -29.81
C TRP A 477 -0.10 -3.19 -29.13
N LEU A 478 -1.42 -3.24 -28.86
CA LEU A 478 -2.07 -4.40 -28.24
C LEU A 478 -1.94 -5.67 -29.10
N GLY A 479 -2.07 -5.52 -30.43
CA GLY A 479 -2.01 -6.59 -31.41
C GLY A 479 -3.29 -7.43 -31.49
N ASP A 480 -3.45 -8.14 -32.61
CA ASP A 480 -4.69 -8.88 -32.94
C ASP A 480 -5.03 -10.00 -31.94
N GLU A 481 -3.99 -10.62 -31.36
CA GLU A 481 -4.14 -11.74 -30.41
C GLU A 481 -4.55 -11.29 -29.00
N PHE A 482 -4.56 -9.99 -28.69
CA PHE A 482 -4.84 -9.50 -27.33
C PHE A 482 -6.15 -10.04 -26.76
N LEU A 483 -7.22 -10.04 -27.58
CA LEU A 483 -8.53 -10.54 -27.17
C LEU A 483 -8.52 -12.04 -26.88
N THR A 484 -7.78 -12.83 -27.67
CA THR A 484 -7.61 -14.28 -27.46
C THR A 484 -7.02 -14.58 -26.08
N TYR A 485 -6.07 -13.76 -25.63
CA TYR A 485 -5.42 -13.92 -24.32
C TYR A 485 -6.31 -13.48 -23.13
N LEU A 486 -7.48 -12.88 -23.38
CA LEU A 486 -8.48 -12.59 -22.34
C LEU A 486 -9.42 -13.78 -22.11
N ASP A 487 -9.43 -14.76 -23.01
CA ASP A 487 -10.20 -15.99 -22.85
C ASP A 487 -9.48 -16.95 -21.92
N SER A 488 -10.26 -17.77 -21.20
CA SER A 488 -9.66 -18.75 -20.31
C SER A 488 -8.94 -19.82 -21.15
N PRO A 489 -7.69 -20.19 -20.80
CA PRO A 489 -7.00 -21.31 -21.42
C PRO A 489 -7.62 -22.65 -21.00
N ILE A 490 -8.50 -22.67 -20.00
CA ILE A 490 -9.20 -23.86 -19.52
C ILE A 490 -10.64 -23.80 -20.03
N ALA A 491 -11.04 -24.80 -20.82
CA ALA A 491 -12.36 -24.87 -21.43
C ALA A 491 -13.50 -24.78 -20.39
N ASN A 492 -14.58 -24.05 -20.72
CA ASN A 492 -15.77 -23.85 -19.88
C ASN A 492 -15.49 -23.18 -18.52
N THR A 493 -14.48 -22.31 -18.46
CA THR A 493 -14.16 -21.53 -17.26
C THR A 493 -14.01 -20.04 -17.58
N ASP A 494 -14.24 -19.21 -16.57
CA ASP A 494 -14.04 -17.77 -16.61
C ASP A 494 -12.91 -17.36 -15.67
N PHE A 495 -12.20 -16.29 -16.01
CA PHE A 495 -11.22 -15.69 -15.10
C PHE A 495 -11.88 -15.24 -13.79
N ILE A 496 -11.16 -15.37 -12.69
CA ILE A 496 -11.55 -14.80 -11.39
C ILE A 496 -10.35 -14.13 -10.73
N ALA A 497 -10.55 -12.88 -10.34
CA ALA A 497 -9.54 -12.06 -9.68
C ALA A 497 -9.37 -12.45 -8.20
N GLY A 498 -8.12 -12.53 -7.73
CA GLY A 498 -7.78 -12.83 -6.35
C GLY A 498 -6.68 -13.88 -6.22
N THR A 499 -6.17 -14.06 -4.99
CA THR A 499 -5.32 -15.22 -4.69
C THR A 499 -6.20 -16.47 -4.54
N PRO A 500 -5.68 -17.68 -4.75
CA PRO A 500 -6.45 -18.91 -4.56
C PRO A 500 -7.15 -18.95 -3.20
N PHE A 501 -6.46 -18.50 -2.15
CA PHE A 501 -7.02 -18.39 -0.80
C PHE A 501 -8.11 -17.33 -0.66
N SER A 502 -7.90 -16.10 -1.16
CA SER A 502 -8.90 -15.02 -1.03
C SER A 502 -10.18 -15.31 -1.82
N ILE A 503 -10.06 -15.97 -2.96
CA ILE A 503 -11.20 -16.44 -3.76
C ILE A 503 -12.05 -17.42 -2.95
N ILE A 504 -11.41 -18.39 -2.27
CA ILE A 504 -12.13 -19.34 -1.42
C ILE A 504 -12.79 -18.60 -0.24
N GLU A 505 -12.09 -17.69 0.44
CA GLU A 505 -12.67 -16.87 1.52
C GLU A 505 -13.91 -16.10 1.05
N GLN A 506 -13.90 -15.55 -0.16
CA GLN A 506 -15.07 -14.88 -0.73
C GLN A 506 -16.25 -15.85 -0.80
N TYR A 507 -16.09 -17.05 -1.35
CA TYR A 507 -17.20 -18.00 -1.44
C TYR A 507 -17.67 -18.52 -0.08
N VAL A 508 -16.75 -18.66 0.90
CA VAL A 508 -17.09 -18.97 2.29
C VAL A 508 -18.04 -17.93 2.87
N ASN A 509 -17.72 -16.65 2.68
CA ASN A 509 -18.55 -15.54 3.15
C ASN A 509 -19.92 -15.48 2.44
N HIS A 510 -20.05 -16.10 1.26
CA HIS A 510 -21.30 -16.21 0.50
C HIS A 510 -22.03 -17.55 0.73
N GLY A 511 -21.75 -18.25 1.83
CA GLY A 511 -22.54 -19.41 2.27
C GLY A 511 -22.10 -20.75 1.66
N ALA A 512 -20.80 -20.93 1.40
CA ALA A 512 -20.27 -22.26 1.09
C ALA A 512 -20.51 -23.23 2.26
N THR A 513 -20.86 -24.48 1.95
CA THR A 513 -21.12 -25.55 2.94
C THR A 513 -20.02 -26.60 2.96
N GLN A 514 -19.33 -26.80 1.83
CA GLN A 514 -18.19 -27.72 1.71
C GLN A 514 -17.11 -27.12 0.81
N ILE A 515 -15.85 -27.34 1.19
CA ILE A 515 -14.68 -27.06 0.36
C ILE A 515 -13.89 -28.36 0.19
N THR A 516 -13.60 -28.70 -1.05
CA THR A 516 -12.80 -29.86 -1.44
C THR A 516 -11.51 -29.36 -2.05
N PHE A 517 -10.37 -29.60 -1.41
CA PHE A 517 -9.04 -29.23 -1.89
C PHE A 517 -8.43 -30.39 -2.66
N ASN A 518 -7.94 -30.14 -3.86
CA ASN A 518 -7.18 -31.13 -4.61
C ASN A 518 -5.70 -30.99 -4.27
N LEU A 519 -5.16 -31.94 -3.52
CA LEU A 519 -3.78 -31.92 -3.03
C LEU A 519 -2.90 -32.71 -4.00
N THR A 520 -1.99 -32.00 -4.67
CA THR A 520 -1.12 -32.56 -5.71
C THR A 520 0.35 -32.22 -5.43
N GLY A 521 1.23 -32.52 -6.40
CA GLY A 521 2.66 -32.33 -6.27
C GLY A 521 3.39 -33.55 -5.72
N ASN A 522 4.70 -33.42 -5.51
CA ASN A 522 5.51 -34.47 -4.89
C ASN A 522 5.23 -34.49 -3.39
N SER A 523 4.91 -35.65 -2.81
CA SER A 523 4.68 -35.81 -1.37
C SER A 523 5.94 -35.51 -0.54
N GLU A 524 7.13 -35.64 -1.13
CA GLU A 524 8.40 -35.20 -0.53
C GLU A 524 8.50 -33.68 -0.35
N ASP A 525 7.58 -32.90 -0.93
CA ASP A 525 7.49 -31.44 -0.77
C ASP A 525 6.40 -31.01 0.23
N TRP A 526 5.71 -31.97 0.87
CA TRP A 526 4.63 -31.66 1.80
C TRP A 526 5.17 -31.36 3.21
N ASP A 527 4.59 -30.33 3.84
CA ASP A 527 4.81 -29.98 5.25
C ASP A 527 3.43 -29.74 5.89
N VAL A 528 2.72 -30.84 6.14
CA VAL A 528 1.27 -30.87 6.41
C VAL A 528 0.87 -30.05 7.64
N LEU A 529 1.73 -29.99 8.65
CA LEU A 529 1.49 -29.26 9.90
C LEU A 529 2.22 -27.92 9.97
N CYS A 530 2.70 -27.38 8.86
CA CYS A 530 3.36 -26.07 8.88
C CYS A 530 2.40 -24.95 9.36
N THR A 531 2.97 -23.87 9.92
CA THR A 531 2.19 -22.77 10.51
C THR A 531 1.31 -22.07 9.47
N ALA A 532 1.74 -21.99 8.21
CA ALA A 532 0.99 -21.34 7.13
C ALA A 532 -0.32 -22.09 6.80
N ILE A 533 -0.25 -23.42 6.63
CA ILE A 533 -1.40 -24.29 6.39
C ILE A 533 -2.38 -24.23 7.56
N ARG A 534 -1.87 -24.38 8.80
CA ARG A 534 -2.71 -24.34 10.00
C ARG A 534 -3.50 -23.03 10.09
N LYS A 535 -2.85 -21.88 9.89
CA LYS A 535 -3.52 -20.56 9.91
C LYS A 535 -4.67 -20.47 8.90
N LYS A 536 -4.51 -21.01 7.69
CA LYS A 536 -5.54 -21.05 6.65
C LYS A 536 -6.71 -21.97 7.01
N LEU A 537 -6.40 -23.19 7.45
CA LEU A 537 -7.42 -24.17 7.83
C LEU A 537 -8.26 -23.69 9.02
N PHE A 538 -7.63 -23.10 10.05
CA PHE A 538 -8.34 -22.57 11.22
C PHE A 538 -9.35 -21.47 10.85
N LYS A 539 -9.07 -20.65 9.83
CA LYS A 539 -10.03 -19.67 9.34
C LYS A 539 -11.31 -20.32 8.80
N PHE A 540 -11.19 -21.42 8.07
CA PHE A 540 -12.35 -22.11 7.50
C PHE A 540 -13.09 -22.99 8.52
N LEU A 541 -12.37 -23.63 9.44
CA LEU A 541 -12.97 -24.46 10.49
C LEU A 541 -13.90 -23.65 11.41
N ASN A 542 -13.60 -22.36 11.62
CA ASN A 542 -14.46 -21.46 12.41
C ASN A 542 -15.80 -21.14 11.72
N SER A 543 -15.97 -21.48 10.44
CA SER A 543 -17.15 -21.12 9.63
C SER A 543 -18.21 -22.23 9.52
N ASN A 544 -18.12 -23.33 10.29
CA ASN A 544 -19.00 -24.51 10.20
C ASN A 544 -19.03 -25.15 8.78
N ILE A 545 -17.91 -25.14 8.07
CA ILE A 545 -17.78 -25.67 6.71
C ILE A 545 -17.13 -27.04 6.74
N LYS A 546 -17.63 -27.98 5.93
CA LYS A 546 -16.98 -29.28 5.75
C LYS A 546 -15.73 -29.13 4.88
N LEU A 547 -14.58 -29.53 5.41
CA LEU A 547 -13.30 -29.50 4.69
C LEU A 547 -12.90 -30.90 4.25
N VAL A 548 -12.56 -31.02 2.97
CA VAL A 548 -12.16 -32.30 2.36
C VAL A 548 -10.82 -32.12 1.63
N GLY A 549 -9.82 -32.93 1.95
CA GLY A 549 -8.58 -33.05 1.17
C GLY A 549 -8.65 -34.25 0.24
N VAL A 550 -8.42 -34.06 -1.05
CA VAL A 550 -8.35 -35.13 -2.06
C VAL A 550 -6.89 -35.41 -2.36
N VAL A 551 -6.48 -36.66 -2.19
CA VAL A 551 -5.12 -37.14 -2.50
C VAL A 551 -5.20 -38.09 -3.69
N SER A 552 -4.21 -38.02 -4.59
CA SER A 552 -4.11 -38.95 -5.71
C SER A 552 -3.84 -40.38 -5.23
N LEU A 553 -4.44 -41.37 -5.91
CA LEU A 553 -4.22 -42.80 -5.63
C LEU A 553 -2.77 -43.22 -5.86
N ASP A 554 -2.07 -42.56 -6.79
CA ASP A 554 -0.70 -42.90 -7.16
C ASP A 554 0.35 -42.21 -6.28
N MET A 555 -0.09 -41.40 -5.30
CA MET A 555 0.83 -40.66 -4.43
C MET A 555 1.41 -41.57 -3.34
N SER A 556 2.73 -41.71 -3.33
CA SER A 556 3.45 -42.43 -2.27
C SER A 556 3.55 -41.55 -1.02
N LEU A 557 2.75 -41.84 0.01
CA LEU A 557 2.77 -41.13 1.29
C LEU A 557 3.58 -41.88 2.33
N THR A 558 4.55 -41.21 2.95
CA THR A 558 5.32 -41.78 4.06
C THR A 558 4.44 -41.98 5.30
N PRO A 559 4.78 -42.91 6.22
CA PRO A 559 4.03 -43.13 7.45
C PRO A 559 3.87 -41.87 8.31
N GLN A 560 4.90 -41.00 8.29
CA GLN A 560 4.89 -39.71 8.95
C GLN A 560 3.84 -38.77 8.35
N ILE A 561 3.80 -38.59 7.02
CA ILE A 561 2.80 -37.72 6.37
C ILE A 561 1.39 -38.24 6.68
N GLN A 562 1.20 -39.57 6.68
CA GLN A 562 -0.08 -40.17 7.06
C GLN A 562 -0.46 -39.89 8.52
N GLN A 563 0.50 -39.89 9.45
CA GLN A 563 0.27 -39.51 10.84
C GLN A 563 -0.13 -38.02 10.98
N GLU A 564 0.52 -37.13 10.24
CA GLU A 564 0.23 -35.69 10.22
C GLU A 564 -1.16 -35.41 9.63
N MET A 565 -1.51 -36.08 8.54
CA MET A 565 -2.86 -36.03 7.96
C MET A 565 -3.91 -36.56 8.95
N LEU A 566 -3.63 -37.65 9.67
CA LEU A 566 -4.52 -38.18 10.70
C LEU A 566 -4.73 -37.16 11.85
N ALA A 567 -3.71 -36.36 12.19
CA ALA A 567 -3.85 -35.28 13.15
C ALA A 567 -4.80 -34.17 12.63
N LEU A 568 -4.72 -33.83 11.35
CA LEU A 568 -5.67 -32.89 10.71
C LEU A 568 -7.10 -33.47 10.64
N GLU A 569 -7.26 -34.78 10.45
CA GLU A 569 -8.57 -35.43 10.47
C GLU A 569 -9.26 -35.29 11.83
N LYS A 570 -8.51 -35.41 12.92
CA LYS A 570 -9.01 -35.18 14.28
C LYS A 570 -9.47 -33.74 14.54
N ILE A 571 -8.99 -32.78 13.75
CA ILE A 571 -9.32 -31.34 13.88
C ILE A 571 -10.49 -30.96 12.95
N GLY A 572 -10.93 -31.85 12.07
CA GLY A 572 -12.16 -31.68 11.26
C GLY A 572 -11.96 -31.74 9.75
N ILE A 573 -10.79 -32.17 9.25
CA ILE A 573 -10.50 -32.28 7.81
C ILE A 573 -10.61 -33.74 7.35
N SER A 574 -11.59 -34.04 6.53
CA SER A 574 -11.73 -35.40 5.98
C SER A 574 -10.80 -35.61 4.77
N PHE A 575 -10.15 -36.77 4.68
CA PHE A 575 -9.32 -37.12 3.52
C PHE A 575 -9.99 -38.16 2.62
N THR A 576 -9.86 -37.96 1.31
CA THR A 576 -10.49 -38.76 0.27
C THR A 576 -9.54 -39.01 -0.90
N VAL A 577 -9.87 -39.99 -1.73
CA VAL A 577 -9.19 -40.29 -3.00
C VAL A 577 -10.18 -40.21 -4.15
N ASN A 578 -9.68 -39.95 -5.35
CA ASN A 578 -10.48 -39.94 -6.57
C ASN A 578 -9.72 -40.61 -7.72
N SER A 579 -10.40 -41.48 -8.47
CA SER A 579 -9.84 -42.20 -9.61
C SER A 579 -9.95 -41.44 -10.94
N ASN A 580 -10.80 -40.40 -11.01
CA ASN A 580 -11.29 -39.81 -12.27
C ASN A 580 -10.97 -38.32 -12.45
N ILE A 581 -10.19 -37.71 -11.56
CA ILE A 581 -9.76 -36.32 -11.77
C ILE A 581 -8.61 -36.36 -12.78
N THR A 582 -8.79 -35.77 -13.96
CA THR A 582 -7.66 -35.26 -14.76
C THR A 582 -7.20 -33.96 -14.07
N PRO A 583 -6.12 -33.99 -13.28
CA PRO A 583 -5.84 -33.02 -12.22
C PRO A 583 -5.12 -31.76 -12.71
N GLU A 584 -5.00 -31.57 -14.02
CA GLU A 584 -4.34 -30.37 -14.55
C GLU A 584 -5.12 -29.13 -14.08
N TYR A 585 -4.43 -28.32 -13.28
CA TYR A 585 -4.86 -27.00 -12.81
C TYR A 585 -5.97 -26.95 -11.74
N LEU A 586 -6.69 -28.03 -11.44
CA LEU A 586 -7.75 -28.02 -10.41
C LEU A 586 -7.13 -27.95 -9.01
N TYR A 587 -7.49 -26.92 -8.22
CA TYR A 587 -7.01 -26.79 -6.84
C TYR A 587 -8.11 -26.85 -5.77
N ALA A 588 -9.35 -26.45 -6.10
CA ALA A 588 -10.47 -26.52 -5.17
C ALA A 588 -11.81 -26.71 -5.86
N GLN A 589 -12.77 -27.32 -5.16
CA GLN A 589 -14.19 -27.30 -5.50
C GLN A 589 -14.99 -26.85 -4.29
N ILE A 590 -15.91 -25.90 -4.51
CA ILE A 590 -16.74 -25.29 -3.49
C ILE A 590 -18.20 -25.66 -3.77
N VAL A 591 -18.88 -26.17 -2.76
CA VAL A 591 -20.30 -26.50 -2.80
C VAL A 591 -21.05 -25.52 -1.92
N SER A 592 -22.12 -24.93 -2.45
CA SER A 592 -23.13 -24.19 -1.70
C SER A 592 -24.51 -24.82 -1.91
N GLN A 593 -25.54 -24.26 -1.27
CA GLN A 593 -26.92 -24.78 -1.40
C GLN A 593 -27.46 -24.72 -2.84
N GLU A 594 -26.97 -23.76 -3.65
CA GLU A 594 -27.52 -23.46 -4.98
C GLU A 594 -26.61 -23.90 -6.13
N LYS A 595 -25.30 -24.02 -5.89
CA LYS A 595 -24.32 -24.23 -6.96
C LYS A 595 -23.06 -24.96 -6.48
N VAL A 596 -22.41 -25.61 -7.44
CA VAL A 596 -21.05 -26.15 -7.31
C VAL A 596 -20.14 -25.35 -8.23
N ILE A 597 -18.99 -24.93 -7.70
CA ILE A 597 -17.98 -24.17 -8.43
C ILE A 597 -16.66 -24.88 -8.29
N THR A 598 -16.03 -25.20 -9.42
CA THR A 598 -14.68 -25.73 -9.46
C THR A 598 -13.71 -24.60 -9.81
N LEU A 599 -12.61 -24.54 -9.07
CA LEU A 599 -11.57 -23.53 -9.18
C LEU A 599 -10.28 -24.16 -9.72
N TYR A 600 -9.71 -23.46 -10.69
CA TYR A 600 -8.50 -23.86 -11.40
C TYR A 600 -7.44 -22.76 -11.30
N ASN A 601 -6.17 -23.14 -11.34
CA ASN A 601 -5.04 -22.23 -11.35
C ASN A 601 -3.97 -22.76 -12.31
N GLN A 602 -3.39 -21.87 -13.12
CA GLN A 602 -2.33 -22.24 -14.08
C GLN A 602 -1.08 -22.84 -13.42
N SER A 603 -0.84 -22.57 -12.14
CA SER A 603 0.25 -23.20 -11.37
C SER A 603 -0.28 -24.32 -10.51
N THR A 604 0.33 -25.50 -10.61
CA THR A 604 0.05 -26.65 -9.72
C THR A 604 0.64 -26.47 -8.32
N GLU A 605 1.51 -25.47 -8.10
CA GLU A 605 2.13 -25.21 -6.81
C GLU A 605 1.10 -24.82 -5.75
N VAL A 606 -0.01 -24.19 -6.16
CA VAL A 606 -1.09 -23.77 -5.25
C VAL A 606 -1.79 -24.98 -4.59
N SER A 607 -1.65 -26.16 -5.17
CA SER A 607 -2.20 -27.43 -4.70
C SER A 607 -1.19 -28.26 -3.90
N CYS A 608 0.08 -27.85 -3.84
CA CYS A 608 1.11 -28.52 -3.03
C CYS A 608 0.87 -28.21 -1.55
N PHE A 609 0.78 -29.23 -0.70
CA PHE A 609 0.40 -29.07 0.70
C PHE A 609 1.61 -28.69 1.59
N ASN A 610 2.13 -27.48 1.37
CA ASN A 610 3.24 -26.87 2.13
C ASN A 610 3.02 -25.37 2.38
N GLU A 611 4.07 -24.61 2.70
CA GLU A 611 3.97 -23.17 2.99
C GLU A 611 3.39 -22.32 1.83
N PHE A 612 3.46 -22.81 0.59
CA PHE A 612 2.91 -22.18 -0.62
C PHE A 612 1.50 -22.67 -0.97
N TRP A 613 0.91 -23.58 -0.19
CA TRP A 613 -0.44 -24.07 -0.42
C TRP A 613 -1.45 -22.92 -0.48
N LEU A 614 -2.23 -22.80 -1.55
CA LEU A 614 -3.15 -21.69 -1.83
C LEU A 614 -2.49 -20.30 -1.91
N GLU A 615 -1.16 -20.23 -2.01
CA GLU A 615 -0.42 -19.04 -2.41
C GLU A 615 -0.03 -19.15 -3.88
N GLY A 616 -0.27 -18.10 -4.66
CA GLY A 616 0.09 -18.11 -6.07
C GLY A 616 -0.16 -16.77 -6.74
N GLN A 617 0.72 -16.44 -7.68
CA GLN A 617 0.60 -15.26 -8.55
C GLN A 617 0.12 -15.64 -9.97
N SER A 618 -0.17 -16.92 -10.21
CA SER A 618 -0.72 -17.39 -11.48
C SER A 618 -2.25 -17.17 -11.52
N PRO A 619 -2.83 -16.85 -12.69
CA PRO A 619 -4.26 -16.63 -12.85
C PRO A 619 -5.11 -17.80 -12.34
N SER A 620 -6.24 -17.45 -11.71
CA SER A 620 -7.27 -18.39 -11.29
C SER A 620 -8.50 -18.31 -12.20
N TYR A 621 -9.17 -19.44 -12.38
CA TYR A 621 -10.36 -19.57 -13.21
C TYR A 621 -11.45 -20.34 -12.45
N LYS A 622 -12.72 -20.01 -12.71
CA LYS A 622 -13.90 -20.67 -12.13
C LYS A 622 -14.71 -21.37 -13.22
N SER A 623 -15.25 -22.54 -12.93
CA SER A 623 -16.17 -23.24 -13.85
C SER A 623 -17.49 -22.48 -14.05
N ILE A 624 -18.02 -22.48 -15.27
CA ILE A 624 -19.37 -21.97 -15.58
C ILE A 624 -20.45 -22.91 -15.03
N THR A 625 -20.22 -24.23 -15.17
CA THR A 625 -21.06 -25.30 -14.59
C THR A 625 -20.18 -26.46 -14.17
N SER A 626 -20.38 -27.03 -12.99
CA SER A 626 -19.67 -28.25 -12.58
C SER A 626 -20.56 -29.18 -11.77
N THR A 627 -20.27 -30.48 -11.88
CA THR A 627 -20.82 -31.51 -11.00
C THR A 627 -19.91 -31.70 -9.80
N GLU A 628 -20.49 -32.05 -8.66
CA GLU A 628 -19.71 -32.41 -7.48
C GLU A 628 -18.79 -33.61 -7.78
N LEU A 629 -17.57 -33.57 -7.26
CA LEU A 629 -16.58 -34.63 -7.43
C LEU A 629 -17.06 -35.92 -6.76
N GLN A 630 -16.88 -37.05 -7.45
CA GLN A 630 -17.13 -38.38 -6.89
C GLN A 630 -15.93 -38.80 -6.02
N LEU A 631 -16.09 -38.77 -4.70
CA LEU A 631 -15.00 -39.00 -3.76
C LEU A 631 -15.13 -40.36 -3.06
N GLN A 632 -14.00 -41.04 -2.87
CA GLN A 632 -13.91 -42.28 -2.08
C GLN A 632 -13.12 -42.00 -0.80
N LYS A 633 -13.41 -42.73 0.28
CA LYS A 633 -12.73 -42.54 1.57
C LYS A 633 -11.24 -42.91 1.46
N PHE A 634 -10.35 -42.05 1.95
CA PHE A 634 -8.93 -42.39 2.07
C PHE A 634 -8.72 -43.42 3.19
N SER A 635 -7.86 -44.41 2.96
CA SER A 635 -7.53 -45.44 3.95
C SER A 635 -6.11 -45.24 4.46
N PHE A 636 -5.96 -44.89 5.74
CA PHE A 636 -4.66 -44.82 6.40
C PHE A 636 -4.06 -46.21 6.63
N ASP A 637 -2.74 -46.34 6.44
CA ASP A 637 -2.00 -47.51 6.88
C ASP A 637 -1.69 -47.38 8.38
N PHE A 638 -2.68 -47.72 9.19
CA PHE A 638 -2.56 -47.67 10.65
C PHE A 638 -1.42 -48.52 11.20
N LYS A 639 -1.02 -49.61 10.50
CA LYS A 639 0.11 -50.45 10.94
C LYS A 639 1.43 -49.73 10.74
N ALA A 640 1.60 -49.07 9.60
CA ALA A 640 2.80 -48.27 9.34
C ALA A 640 2.89 -47.07 10.29
N ILE A 641 1.76 -46.40 10.57
CA ILE A 641 1.69 -45.29 11.55
C ILE A 641 2.03 -45.79 12.96
N GLU A 642 1.44 -46.90 13.40
CA GLU A 642 1.69 -47.47 14.73
C GLU A 642 3.15 -47.95 14.88
N SER A 643 3.72 -48.56 13.84
CA SER A 643 5.14 -48.92 13.82
C SER A 643 6.03 -47.69 13.97
N TYR A 644 5.71 -46.60 13.26
CA TYR A 644 6.42 -45.34 13.36
C TYR A 644 6.30 -44.70 14.75
N GLU A 645 5.09 -44.67 15.34
CA GLU A 645 4.89 -44.17 16.71
C GLU A 645 5.64 -45.02 17.76
N ASN A 646 5.78 -46.32 17.51
CA ASN A 646 6.55 -47.23 18.36
C ASN A 646 8.06 -47.11 18.18
N GLU A 647 8.53 -46.58 17.05
CA GLU A 647 9.94 -46.32 16.79
C GLU A 647 10.42 -45.00 17.42
N PHE A 648 9.54 -44.05 17.74
CA PHE A 648 9.96 -42.75 18.29
C PHE A 648 9.32 -42.41 19.63
N GLN A 649 10.10 -41.80 20.54
CA GLN A 649 9.62 -41.16 21.76
C GLN A 649 9.47 -39.66 21.48
N GLN A 650 8.23 -39.16 21.60
CA GLN A 650 7.90 -37.75 21.43
C GLN A 650 8.05 -36.97 22.73
N ILE A 651 8.62 -35.77 22.63
CA ILE A 651 8.73 -34.81 23.75
C ILE A 651 8.26 -33.45 23.28
N LYS A 652 7.28 -32.91 24.01
CA LYS A 652 6.78 -31.56 23.81
C LYS A 652 7.66 -30.55 24.54
N VAL A 653 8.16 -29.57 23.80
CA VAL A 653 9.04 -28.53 24.31
C VAL A 653 8.42 -27.16 24.03
N GLY A 654 8.34 -26.31 25.04
CA GLY A 654 7.98 -24.90 24.88
C GLY A 654 9.17 -24.01 25.23
N LYS A 655 9.01 -23.23 26.30
CA LYS A 655 10.03 -22.31 26.84
C LYS A 655 11.18 -22.99 27.58
N ASP A 656 11.21 -24.32 27.58
CA ASP A 656 12.19 -25.12 28.33
C ASP A 656 13.64 -24.83 27.93
N PHE A 657 13.86 -24.35 26.70
CA PHE A 657 15.19 -24.03 26.15
C PHE A 657 15.46 -22.53 26.00
N ASP A 658 14.55 -21.66 26.47
CA ASP A 658 14.79 -20.22 26.42
C ASP A 658 16.09 -19.89 27.17
N GLY A 659 17.03 -19.27 26.47
CA GLY A 659 18.40 -19.05 26.92
C GLY A 659 18.73 -17.57 27.06
N GLU A 660 19.39 -17.18 28.14
CA GLU A 660 19.92 -15.80 28.32
C GLU A 660 21.06 -15.49 27.34
N SER A 661 21.65 -16.53 26.74
CA SER A 661 22.59 -16.45 25.62
C SER A 661 22.40 -17.64 24.67
N VAL A 662 23.04 -17.59 23.50
CA VAL A 662 23.05 -18.71 22.53
C VAL A 662 23.72 -19.97 23.12
N ASN A 663 24.73 -19.81 23.99
CA ASN A 663 25.38 -20.94 24.65
C ASN A 663 24.48 -21.53 25.76
N ASP A 664 23.80 -20.68 26.53
CA ASP A 664 22.84 -21.10 27.57
C ASP A 664 21.66 -21.90 26.96
N PHE A 665 21.19 -21.51 25.77
CA PHE A 665 20.22 -22.29 24.99
C PHE A 665 20.73 -23.72 24.72
N ALA A 666 21.96 -23.88 24.21
CA ALA A 666 22.50 -25.19 23.89
C ALA A 666 22.74 -26.04 25.14
N GLU A 667 23.20 -25.44 26.24
CA GLU A 667 23.37 -26.15 27.51
C GLU A 667 22.02 -26.65 28.05
N LYS A 668 20.97 -25.82 28.02
CA LYS A 668 19.60 -26.23 28.40
C LYS A 668 19.03 -27.30 27.49
N PHE A 669 19.23 -27.19 26.17
CA PHE A 669 18.79 -28.18 25.20
C PHE A 669 19.36 -29.56 25.53
N TRP A 670 20.69 -29.67 25.66
CA TRP A 670 21.34 -30.96 25.94
C TRP A 670 21.08 -31.46 27.36
N ALA A 671 20.97 -30.57 28.35
CA ALA A 671 20.61 -30.95 29.73
C ALA A 671 19.22 -31.60 29.82
N LYS A 672 18.29 -31.27 28.91
CA LYS A 672 16.97 -31.90 28.86
C LYS A 672 16.94 -33.14 27.98
N VAL A 673 17.66 -33.11 26.85
CA VAL A 673 17.64 -34.18 25.85
C VAL A 673 18.49 -35.37 26.31
N LEU A 674 19.72 -35.17 26.80
CA LEU A 674 20.60 -36.29 27.18
C LEU A 674 20.09 -37.24 28.28
N PRO A 675 19.39 -36.79 29.34
CA PRO A 675 18.91 -37.69 30.40
C PRO A 675 17.81 -38.65 29.97
N ILE A 676 17.28 -38.52 28.76
CA ILE A 676 16.30 -39.45 28.21
C ILE A 676 17.02 -40.79 28.03
N SER A 677 16.55 -41.82 28.74
CA SER A 677 17.21 -43.09 29.05
C SER A 677 17.83 -43.86 27.87
N LYS A 678 17.57 -43.45 26.62
CA LYS A 678 18.01 -44.09 25.38
C LYS A 678 19.14 -43.34 24.65
N LEU A 679 19.49 -42.13 25.09
CA LEU A 679 20.72 -41.43 24.69
C LEU A 679 21.93 -41.86 25.56
N HIS A 680 21.73 -42.81 26.48
CA HIS A 680 22.80 -43.37 27.30
C HIS A 680 23.89 -44.04 26.44
N ASP A 681 23.53 -44.59 25.28
CA ASP A 681 24.47 -45.14 24.30
C ASP A 681 25.40 -44.05 23.70
N LEU A 682 25.00 -42.77 23.66
CA LEU A 682 25.92 -41.67 23.30
C LEU A 682 27.02 -41.45 24.35
N VAL A 683 26.77 -41.84 25.59
CA VAL A 683 27.71 -41.72 26.72
C VAL A 683 28.54 -43.00 26.89
N ASN A 684 27.98 -44.16 26.49
CA ASN A 684 28.57 -45.48 26.69
C ASN A 684 29.27 -46.06 25.44
N ASP A 685 29.04 -45.49 24.26
CA ASP A 685 29.68 -45.86 23.00
C ASP A 685 30.29 -44.62 22.32
N GLU A 686 31.38 -44.81 21.61
CA GLU A 686 32.13 -43.73 20.97
C GLU A 686 31.36 -43.24 19.72
N VAL A 687 30.96 -41.97 19.72
CA VAL A 687 30.35 -41.32 18.54
C VAL A 687 31.42 -41.07 17.49
N ILE A 688 31.27 -41.66 16.31
CA ILE A 688 32.23 -41.50 15.21
C ILE A 688 31.80 -40.42 14.21
N GLU A 689 30.49 -40.19 14.07
CA GLU A 689 29.92 -39.19 13.17
C GLU A 689 28.62 -38.61 13.73
N ILE A 690 28.46 -37.30 13.54
CA ILE A 690 27.20 -36.57 13.73
C ILE A 690 26.81 -35.95 12.39
N GLU A 691 25.61 -36.28 11.93
CA GLU A 691 25.03 -35.81 10.69
C GLU A 691 23.78 -34.98 11.02
N TYR A 692 23.68 -33.76 10.49
CA TYR A 692 22.48 -32.92 10.62
C TYR A 692 21.91 -32.58 9.25
N SER A 693 20.64 -32.86 9.03
CA SER A 693 19.93 -32.51 7.79
C SER A 693 18.81 -31.52 8.09
N ASP A 694 18.81 -30.37 7.42
CA ASP A 694 17.73 -29.37 7.50
C ASP A 694 17.76 -28.43 6.29
N ARG A 695 16.68 -28.44 5.50
CA ARG A 695 16.54 -27.65 4.26
C ARG A 695 16.34 -26.14 4.49
N TYR A 696 16.05 -25.71 5.71
CA TYR A 696 15.78 -24.32 6.08
C TYR A 696 16.96 -23.64 6.81
N LEU A 697 18.14 -24.26 6.83
CA LEU A 697 19.38 -23.64 7.36
C LEU A 697 19.97 -22.62 6.38
N GLN A 698 19.25 -21.54 6.09
CA GLN A 698 19.69 -20.51 5.14
C GLN A 698 19.99 -19.14 5.76
N SER A 699 19.67 -18.90 7.04
CA SER A 699 19.94 -17.63 7.72
C SER A 699 21.14 -17.70 8.68
N PRO A 700 21.86 -16.58 8.91
CA PRO A 700 22.91 -16.53 9.92
C PRO A 700 22.42 -16.97 11.30
N ALA A 701 21.19 -16.60 11.70
CA ALA A 701 20.61 -17.01 12.97
C ALA A 701 20.53 -18.54 13.12
N ASN A 702 20.01 -19.23 12.09
CA ASN A 702 19.88 -20.69 12.11
C ASN A 702 21.26 -21.37 12.16
N ILE A 703 22.24 -20.85 11.41
CA ILE A 703 23.63 -21.33 11.42
C ILE A 703 24.26 -21.16 12.81
N ILE A 704 24.03 -20.03 13.47
CA ILE A 704 24.51 -19.76 14.83
C ILE A 704 23.91 -20.75 15.83
N LEU A 705 22.60 -21.02 15.75
CA LEU A 705 21.90 -21.95 16.63
C LEU A 705 22.40 -23.39 16.47
N ILE A 706 22.48 -23.92 15.24
CA ILE A 706 22.96 -25.29 15.02
C ILE A 706 24.43 -25.45 15.41
N THR A 707 25.26 -24.43 15.15
CA THR A 707 26.67 -24.43 15.57
C THR A 707 26.79 -24.48 17.09
N SER A 708 25.92 -23.75 17.81
CA SER A 708 25.88 -23.78 19.28
C SER A 708 25.47 -25.16 19.82
N LEU A 709 24.45 -25.80 19.22
CA LEU A 709 24.06 -27.16 19.61
C LEU A 709 25.21 -28.15 19.40
N LEU A 710 25.89 -28.11 18.25
CA LEU A 710 27.02 -28.98 17.96
C LEU A 710 28.23 -28.70 18.88
N LYS A 711 28.43 -27.44 19.28
CA LYS A 711 29.46 -27.05 20.26
C LYS A 711 29.14 -27.60 21.65
N GLY A 712 27.88 -27.52 22.06
CA GLY A 712 27.38 -28.07 23.31
C GLY A 712 27.59 -29.58 23.42
N ILE A 713 27.15 -30.35 22.41
CA ILE A 713 27.30 -31.81 22.45
C ILE A 713 28.76 -32.24 22.36
N LYS A 714 29.59 -31.56 21.57
CA LYS A 714 31.04 -31.81 21.50
C LYS A 714 31.71 -31.62 22.86
N LYS A 715 31.38 -30.55 23.58
CA LYS A 715 31.88 -30.28 24.94
C LYS A 715 31.46 -31.38 25.91
N LEU A 716 30.24 -31.90 25.79
CA LEU A 716 29.69 -32.95 26.65
C LEU A 716 30.30 -34.33 26.37
N LEU A 717 30.53 -34.67 25.10
CA LEU A 717 31.09 -35.97 24.71
C LEU A 717 32.62 -36.05 24.88
N GLY A 718 33.32 -34.90 24.90
CA GLY A 718 34.78 -34.86 25.06
C GLY A 718 35.58 -35.42 23.86
N ILE A 719 34.91 -35.70 22.74
CA ILE A 719 35.48 -36.29 21.51
C ILE A 719 35.31 -35.36 20.30
N ARG A 720 35.96 -35.71 19.18
CA ARG A 720 35.89 -34.96 17.91
C ARG A 720 35.33 -35.85 16.78
N PRO A 721 34.01 -36.15 16.77
CA PRO A 721 33.39 -36.97 15.72
C PRO A 721 33.43 -36.26 14.37
N ARG A 722 33.32 -36.99 13.25
CA ARG A 722 33.10 -36.36 11.92
C ARG A 722 31.78 -35.59 11.94
N LEU A 723 31.78 -34.34 11.44
CA LEU A 723 30.59 -33.49 11.40
C LEU A 723 30.17 -33.28 9.95
N THR A 724 28.97 -33.71 9.63
CA THR A 724 28.34 -33.55 8.31
C THR A 724 27.07 -32.73 8.49
N ILE A 725 26.91 -31.66 7.70
CA ILE A 725 25.65 -30.91 7.62
C ILE A 725 25.16 -30.96 6.19
N THR A 726 23.91 -31.36 5.99
CA THR A 726 23.24 -31.41 4.70
C THR A 726 22.12 -30.37 4.69
N THR A 727 22.14 -29.46 3.71
CA THR A 727 21.12 -28.41 3.58
C THR A 727 20.86 -28.06 2.13
N CYS A 728 19.82 -27.28 1.85
CA CYS A 728 19.53 -26.77 0.52
C CYS A 728 19.80 -25.27 0.47
N PHE A 729 20.27 -24.81 -0.69
CA PHE A 729 20.42 -23.41 -0.97
C PHE A 729 19.74 -23.06 -2.29
N ARG A 730 18.97 -21.97 -2.31
CA ARG A 730 18.43 -21.39 -3.54
C ARG A 730 18.81 -19.92 -3.59
N ASN A 731 19.37 -19.49 -4.72
CA ASN A 731 19.65 -18.07 -4.93
C ASN A 731 18.36 -17.26 -4.81
N LYS A 732 18.42 -16.15 -4.07
CA LYS A 732 17.30 -15.24 -3.89
C LYS A 732 17.63 -13.90 -4.54
N GLN A 733 16.65 -13.29 -5.19
CA GLN A 733 16.82 -11.95 -5.77
C GLN A 733 16.77 -10.82 -4.72
N ILE A 734 16.20 -11.09 -3.54
CA ILE A 734 15.99 -10.12 -2.46
C ILE A 734 16.49 -10.73 -1.15
N GLN A 735 17.17 -9.92 -0.34
CA GLN A 735 17.62 -10.27 1.00
C GLN A 735 17.60 -9.02 1.89
N ASP A 736 16.82 -9.06 2.97
CA ASP A 736 16.88 -8.04 4.01
C ASP A 736 18.18 -8.19 4.82
N GLU A 737 18.71 -7.10 5.38
CA GLU A 737 19.96 -7.15 6.15
C GLU A 737 19.77 -7.60 7.62
N LYS A 738 18.81 -8.47 7.92
CA LYS A 738 18.55 -8.95 9.30
C LYS A 738 19.24 -10.27 9.58
N LEU A 739 19.54 -10.53 10.86
CA LEU A 739 20.19 -11.78 11.29
C LEU A 739 19.39 -13.04 10.92
N TYR A 740 18.06 -12.93 10.88
CA TYR A 740 17.12 -14.00 10.52
C TYR A 740 16.82 -14.06 9.02
N SER A 741 17.41 -13.17 8.22
CA SER A 741 17.24 -13.18 6.77
C SER A 741 18.13 -14.22 6.13
N ASP A 742 17.59 -14.95 5.15
CA ASP A 742 18.36 -15.95 4.41
C ASP A 742 19.41 -15.31 3.50
N PHE A 743 20.54 -15.98 3.34
CA PHE A 743 21.56 -15.60 2.36
C PHE A 743 20.99 -15.57 0.94
N SER A 744 21.32 -14.53 0.16
CA SER A 744 20.89 -14.40 -1.24
C SER A 744 21.80 -15.14 -2.23
N LYS A 745 23.10 -15.22 -1.93
CA LYS A 745 24.15 -15.78 -2.79
C LYS A 745 24.81 -16.98 -2.14
N ARG A 746 24.91 -18.09 -2.89
CA ARG A 746 25.51 -19.35 -2.43
C ARG A 746 26.94 -19.17 -1.94
N GLU A 747 27.76 -18.40 -2.65
CA GLU A 747 29.16 -18.18 -2.27
C GLU A 747 29.32 -17.51 -0.90
N VAL A 748 28.46 -16.55 -0.57
CA VAL A 748 28.49 -15.85 0.73
C VAL A 748 27.98 -16.78 1.83
N PHE A 749 26.92 -17.53 1.54
CA PHE A 749 26.37 -18.56 2.42
C PHE A 749 27.42 -19.61 2.79
N ASP A 750 28.04 -20.26 1.80
CA ASP A 750 29.05 -21.30 1.98
C ASP A 750 30.23 -20.79 2.80
N ASN A 751 30.71 -19.59 2.43
CA ASN A 751 31.86 -18.96 3.09
C ASN A 751 31.57 -18.59 4.55
N PHE A 752 30.38 -18.08 4.86
CA PHE A 752 30.00 -17.80 6.25
C PHE A 752 29.80 -19.10 7.03
N PHE A 753 29.05 -20.07 6.49
CA PHE A 753 28.71 -21.31 7.18
C PHE A 753 29.97 -22.08 7.57
N ILE A 754 30.85 -22.36 6.61
CA ILE A 754 32.07 -23.14 6.84
C ILE A 754 32.97 -22.41 7.83
N ASN A 755 33.32 -21.15 7.56
CA ASN A 755 34.31 -20.45 8.39
C ASN A 755 33.77 -20.13 9.80
N TYR A 756 32.49 -19.80 9.94
CA TYR A 756 31.90 -19.57 11.26
C TYR A 756 31.90 -20.86 12.08
N PHE A 757 31.51 -21.98 11.46
CA PHE A 757 31.52 -23.29 12.11
C PHE A 757 32.94 -23.70 12.54
N GLU A 758 33.91 -23.60 11.63
CA GLU A 758 35.30 -23.97 11.90
C GLU A 758 35.94 -23.08 12.98
N ASP A 759 35.65 -21.76 13.00
CA ASP A 759 36.07 -20.83 14.07
C ASP A 759 35.48 -21.26 15.42
N GLN A 760 34.18 -21.56 15.49
CA GLN A 760 33.49 -21.86 16.74
C GLN A 760 33.78 -23.24 17.31
N LEU A 761 34.04 -24.23 16.45
CA LEU A 761 34.25 -25.63 16.85
C LEU A 761 35.71 -26.07 16.79
N SER A 762 36.61 -25.26 16.20
CA SER A 762 38.01 -25.62 15.95
C SER A 762 38.15 -26.99 15.25
N GLN A 763 37.30 -27.23 14.25
CA GLN A 763 37.19 -28.50 13.53
C GLN A 763 36.50 -28.28 12.17
N LYS A 764 36.93 -29.04 11.15
CA LYS A 764 36.35 -29.00 9.80
C LYS A 764 34.90 -29.49 9.74
N LEU A 765 34.12 -28.84 8.90
CA LEU A 765 32.75 -29.24 8.53
C LEU A 765 32.72 -29.89 7.15
N ASN A 766 32.02 -31.02 7.02
CA ASN A 766 31.60 -31.54 5.73
C ASN A 766 30.21 -30.98 5.39
N LEU A 767 30.17 -29.81 4.73
CA LEU A 767 28.92 -29.16 4.31
C LEU A 767 28.49 -29.71 2.95
N GLN A 768 27.32 -30.34 2.90
CA GLN A 768 26.72 -30.90 1.70
C GLN A 768 25.51 -30.06 1.27
N ILE A 769 25.57 -29.53 0.05
CA ILE A 769 24.47 -28.74 -0.54
C ILE A 769 24.13 -29.39 -1.88
N PRO A 770 23.36 -30.49 -1.88
CA PRO A 770 22.97 -31.18 -3.10
C PRO A 770 22.07 -30.29 -3.97
N ASP A 771 22.19 -30.46 -5.29
CA ASP A 771 21.33 -29.77 -6.25
C ASP A 771 19.92 -30.40 -6.32
N SER A 772 19.78 -31.64 -5.84
CA SER A 772 18.49 -32.32 -5.62
C SER A 772 17.86 -31.93 -4.28
N LYS A 773 16.52 -31.97 -4.21
CA LYS A 773 15.80 -31.73 -2.95
C LYS A 773 16.20 -32.76 -1.89
N ILE A 774 16.33 -32.30 -0.65
CA ILE A 774 16.53 -33.16 0.52
C ILE A 774 15.22 -33.29 1.29
N ASP A 775 15.08 -34.37 2.06
CA ASP A 775 13.89 -34.64 2.87
C ASP A 775 13.52 -33.47 3.79
N HIS A 776 12.21 -33.23 3.98
CA HIS A 776 11.70 -32.23 4.92
C HIS A 776 12.04 -32.54 6.38
N ALA A 777 12.27 -33.81 6.72
CA ALA A 777 12.58 -34.22 8.08
C ALA A 777 13.89 -33.56 8.55
N ARG A 778 13.79 -32.71 9.59
CA ARG A 778 14.97 -32.08 10.19
C ARG A 778 15.50 -33.01 11.29
N PHE A 779 16.65 -33.64 11.08
CA PHE A 779 17.16 -34.65 12.01
C PHE A 779 18.64 -34.48 12.29
N LEU A 780 19.03 -34.96 13.47
CA LEU A 780 20.39 -35.07 13.95
C LEU A 780 20.67 -36.56 14.23
N LEU A 781 21.50 -37.15 13.40
CA LEU A 781 21.83 -38.57 13.40
C LEU A 781 23.22 -38.78 13.99
N PHE A 782 23.29 -39.61 15.02
CA PHE A 782 24.54 -40.06 15.62
C PHE A 782 24.87 -41.46 15.16
N ARG A 783 26.09 -41.65 14.66
CA ARG A 783 26.63 -42.98 14.32
C ARG A 783 27.66 -43.38 15.36
N LEU A 784 27.45 -44.55 15.95
CA LEU A 784 28.29 -45.08 17.01
C LEU A 784 29.27 -46.10 16.45
N LYS A 785 30.38 -46.31 17.17
CA LYS A 785 31.41 -47.30 16.79
C LYS A 785 30.89 -48.73 16.73
N SER A 786 29.87 -49.07 17.54
CA SER A 786 29.17 -50.37 17.45
C SER A 786 28.37 -50.60 16.16
N GLY A 787 28.16 -49.56 15.34
CA GLY A 787 27.28 -49.59 14.17
C GLY A 787 25.82 -49.21 14.48
N LYS A 788 25.48 -49.01 15.75
CA LYS A 788 24.18 -48.44 16.15
C LYS A 788 24.03 -47.00 15.65
N LYS A 789 22.77 -46.61 15.41
CA LYS A 789 22.38 -45.24 15.02
C LYS A 789 21.35 -44.71 15.99
N ILE A 790 21.46 -43.44 16.33
CA ILE A 790 20.49 -42.73 17.15
C ILE A 790 20.04 -41.50 16.38
N GLU A 791 18.74 -41.37 16.16
CA GLU A 791 18.15 -40.23 15.47
C GLU A 791 17.40 -39.34 16.45
N LEU A 792 17.72 -38.05 16.43
CA LEU A 792 17.00 -36.98 17.09
C LEU A 792 16.38 -36.09 16.01
N ARG A 793 15.07 -36.17 15.85
CA ARG A 793 14.33 -35.36 14.90
C ARG A 793 13.70 -34.16 15.59
N LEU A 794 13.88 -33.00 14.96
CA LEU A 794 13.36 -31.70 15.37
C LEU A 794 12.18 -31.35 14.45
N ASP A 795 10.96 -31.22 14.98
CA ASP A 795 9.78 -30.92 14.14
C ASP A 795 9.99 -29.69 13.25
N GLN A 796 10.50 -28.60 13.82
CA GLN A 796 10.75 -27.34 13.11
C GLN A 796 12.24 -27.01 12.92
N GLY A 797 13.12 -28.02 13.05
CA GLY A 797 14.56 -27.79 13.02
C GLY A 797 15.01 -26.86 14.15
N VAL A 798 16.07 -26.10 13.90
CA VAL A 798 16.50 -25.02 14.82
C VAL A 798 15.69 -23.73 14.65
N GLY A 799 14.85 -23.64 13.62
CA GLY A 799 14.07 -22.43 13.28
C GLY A 799 12.95 -22.08 14.25
N PHE A 800 12.54 -23.01 15.13
CA PHE A 800 11.57 -22.73 16.20
C PHE A 800 12.09 -21.72 17.23
N TRP A 801 13.41 -21.67 17.43
CA TRP A 801 14.03 -20.77 18.39
C TRP A 801 14.49 -19.49 17.69
N GLN A 802 14.08 -18.34 18.23
CA GLN A 802 14.43 -17.03 17.71
C GLN A 802 15.54 -16.41 18.53
N ILE A 803 16.56 -15.89 17.83
CA ILE A 803 17.54 -15.00 18.44
C ILE A 803 16.92 -13.60 18.58
N LYS A 804 16.79 -13.12 19.82
CA LYS A 804 16.27 -11.79 20.16
C LYS A 804 17.34 -10.91 20.79
N TYR A 805 17.15 -9.60 20.74
CA TYR A 805 18.03 -8.62 21.38
C TYR A 805 17.54 -8.27 22.79
N ILE A 806 18.45 -8.26 23.78
CA ILE A 806 18.12 -7.98 25.19
C ILE A 806 17.76 -6.49 25.40
N GLU A 807 18.50 -5.55 24.80
CA GLU A 807 18.24 -4.10 24.89
C GLU A 807 17.91 -3.47 23.53
N TRP A 808 16.65 -3.55 23.10
CA TRP A 808 16.16 -3.00 21.82
C TRP A 808 16.46 -1.50 21.54
N PRO A 809 16.49 -0.59 22.54
CA PRO A 809 16.73 0.83 22.31
C PRO A 809 18.19 1.23 21.98
N LYS A 810 19.21 0.47 22.43
CA LYS A 810 20.62 0.88 22.28
C LYS A 810 21.27 0.47 20.96
N VAL A 811 20.65 -0.42 20.18
CA VAL A 811 21.27 -1.03 18.98
C VAL A 811 20.88 -0.31 17.68
N LYS A 812 20.48 0.97 17.70
CA LYS A 812 19.86 1.62 16.51
C LYS A 812 20.79 1.74 15.28
N GLU A 813 22.11 1.70 15.47
CA GLU A 813 23.12 1.91 14.40
C GLU A 813 23.85 0.63 13.92
N ASP A 814 23.67 -0.53 14.56
CA ASP A 814 24.42 -1.78 14.24
C ASP A 814 23.48 -3.00 14.12
N ARG A 815 22.21 -2.77 13.73
CA ARG A 815 21.16 -3.81 13.64
C ARG A 815 21.37 -4.80 12.50
N ASP A 816 22.02 -4.33 11.44
CA ASP A 816 22.01 -5.01 10.17
C ASP A 816 23.21 -5.95 10.05
N PHE A 817 22.93 -7.22 9.78
CA PHE A 817 23.96 -8.22 9.57
C PHE A 817 24.65 -7.93 8.23
N PRO A 818 25.99 -7.81 8.20
CA PRO A 818 26.71 -7.31 7.04
C PRO A 818 26.88 -8.40 5.97
N PHE A 819 25.79 -8.77 5.28
CA PHE A 819 25.81 -9.80 4.23
C PHE A 819 26.77 -9.48 3.08
N ASN A 820 26.91 -8.20 2.73
CA ASN A 820 27.84 -7.72 1.69
C ASN A 820 29.28 -7.53 2.21
N GLY A 821 29.53 -7.73 3.50
CA GLY A 821 30.86 -7.68 4.09
C GLY A 821 31.62 -9.01 3.95
N GLY A 822 32.95 -8.96 3.93
CA GLY A 822 33.76 -10.19 4.02
C GLY A 822 33.55 -10.92 5.36
N PHE A 823 33.88 -12.22 5.41
CA PHE A 823 33.68 -13.08 6.58
C PHE A 823 34.20 -12.47 7.90
N GLN A 824 35.37 -11.83 7.89
CA GLN A 824 35.91 -11.17 9.09
C GLN A 824 34.98 -10.08 9.65
N LYS A 825 34.32 -9.30 8.78
CA LYS A 825 33.35 -8.27 9.19
C LYS A 825 32.09 -8.90 9.78
N GLN A 826 31.61 -9.99 9.18
CA GLN A 826 30.47 -10.76 9.68
C GLN A 826 30.77 -11.39 11.04
N LEU A 827 31.95 -12.00 11.21
CA LEU A 827 32.39 -12.59 12.46
C LEU A 827 32.56 -11.56 13.58
N LEU A 828 33.19 -10.41 13.28
CA LEU A 828 33.30 -9.29 14.21
C LEU A 828 31.94 -8.73 14.62
N TRP A 829 30.99 -8.68 13.69
CA TRP A 829 29.61 -8.29 14.01
C TRP A 829 28.98 -9.27 15.00
N VAL A 830 29.07 -10.58 14.75
CA VAL A 830 28.49 -11.60 15.66
C VAL A 830 29.14 -11.53 17.04
N LYS A 831 30.47 -11.42 17.11
CA LYS A 831 31.22 -11.29 18.38
C LYS A 831 30.83 -10.03 19.16
N ARG A 832 30.60 -8.90 18.49
CA ARG A 832 30.14 -7.65 19.14
C ARG A 832 28.72 -7.77 19.71
N GLN A 833 27.88 -8.59 19.09
CA GLN A 833 26.49 -8.78 19.53
C GLN A 833 26.33 -9.93 20.53
N GLU A 834 27.34 -10.80 20.74
CA GLU A 834 27.22 -12.04 21.53
C GLU A 834 26.61 -11.83 22.93
N THR A 835 26.95 -10.75 23.62
CA THR A 835 26.41 -10.40 24.96
C THR A 835 24.99 -9.80 24.92
N ASN A 836 24.50 -9.43 23.75
CA ASN A 836 23.21 -8.79 23.51
C ASN A 836 22.17 -9.73 22.89
N LEU A 837 22.55 -10.96 22.55
CA LEU A 837 21.68 -11.96 21.93
C LEU A 837 21.17 -12.95 22.98
N CYS A 838 19.86 -13.10 23.07
CA CYS A 838 19.20 -14.18 23.83
C CYS A 838 18.39 -15.07 22.88
N VAL A 839 18.00 -16.25 23.34
CA VAL A 839 17.21 -17.20 22.55
C VAL A 839 15.85 -17.38 23.22
N ARG A 840 14.78 -17.29 22.43
CA ARG A 840 13.40 -17.47 22.89
C ARG A 840 12.62 -18.33 21.90
N SER A 841 11.79 -19.23 22.42
CA SER A 841 10.80 -19.99 21.65
C SER A 841 9.67 -19.09 21.13
N GLU A 842 8.99 -19.51 20.05
CA GLU A 842 7.85 -18.77 19.48
C GLU A 842 6.68 -18.71 20.49
N GLU A 843 6.16 -17.51 20.78
CA GLU A 843 5.47 -17.18 22.05
C GLU A 843 4.16 -17.95 22.35
N ASN A 844 3.61 -18.74 21.41
CA ASN A 844 2.28 -19.32 21.53
C ASN A 844 2.15 -20.83 21.25
N PHE A 845 3.23 -21.54 20.86
CA PHE A 845 3.14 -22.96 20.46
C PHE A 845 4.30 -23.80 21.03
N LYS A 846 4.02 -25.06 21.38
CA LYS A 846 5.05 -26.06 21.71
C LYS A 846 5.52 -26.73 20.42
N THR A 847 6.80 -27.07 20.33
CA THR A 847 7.38 -27.91 19.27
C THR A 847 7.57 -29.34 19.78
N ASP A 848 7.58 -30.30 18.87
CA ASP A 848 7.86 -31.70 19.18
C ASP A 848 9.31 -32.07 18.85
N LEU A 849 9.91 -32.89 19.71
CA LEU A 849 11.15 -33.61 19.47
C LEU A 849 10.86 -35.10 19.43
N TYR A 850 11.36 -35.79 18.41
CA TYR A 850 11.20 -37.24 18.26
C TYR A 850 12.58 -37.89 18.38
N ILE A 851 12.69 -38.89 19.26
CA ILE A 851 13.95 -39.59 19.53
C ILE A 851 13.73 -41.08 19.31
N THR A 852 14.61 -41.74 18.56
CA THR A 852 14.48 -43.18 18.29
C THR A 852 14.39 -43.98 19.61
N LYS A 853 13.36 -44.81 19.72
CA LYS A 853 13.19 -45.84 20.74
C LYS A 853 14.06 -47.02 20.34
N SER A 854 15.14 -47.24 21.09
CA SER A 854 15.88 -48.51 21.09
C SER A 854 14.96 -49.71 21.31
#